data_AF-A0A225AY36-F1
#
_entry.id   AF-A0A225AY36-F1
#
_cell.length_a   1.000
_cell.length_b   1.000
_cell.length_c   1.000
_cell.angle_alpha   90.00
_cell.angle_beta   90.00
_cell.angle_gamma   90.00
#
_symmetry.space_group_name_H-M   'P 1'
#
loop_
_entity.id
_entity.type
_entity.pdbx_description
1 polymer ?
#
loop_
_entity_poly.entity_id
_entity_poly.type
_entity_poly.pdbx_seq_one_letter_code
_entity_poly.pdbx_strand_id
1 'polypeptide(L)'
;MAFTTALSKNLLLLLNFLAFVSISTGKASPIPAATGLSYIVPPPAPNGGKQWGAALSIAEDLINQLTLQEKVSLVTGQEGICTAQTGNITRLGIPKMCYSDGPAGPRPGNTQWPSGVTTAATWDTELMYARSYSMGQDFYNLGYHVAMGMVTGGPLGRSPRGGRNWEGWYADPYATGIASWHGVRGLRDSGVQALSKHWIAYEQETFRNPYNFTEPYSIYNASEQVPISSNLDDKTTHELYMWSFAEAIRAGVTHIMCAYNAVNGTHSCANSESNNRLLKTELNFQGALISDWGATWGTEAFVQGGLDVNLPGLGFGGILGPFYDQELVQMVQNGTISESRLNEMVSRMLTPWIATGQRDKPLPPTATKAAESEPVHVDGQLRSAVEIARKISADGTIMLKNTGSLPLRNPRNIAVIGQDAGPSPLGIHGCGALFRNCDILQNNGTLSLGGGSGYAWANNLITPLQAIQSKALESNSFVQWVLDNNASSIILQTLAGQNGLAVENPDVCLVFADRYQRENMDRNDLNLNIGNWTRSEDIILETAANCNNTIVVLHVGGPVIMEAWIDNPNVTAVLAPLFPGEQTGPGLVDILWVGKKETDYPPHTISAPHTVTPQANFTEKLKIDYRWFDTYNITPRFGEPSLTNTSADHNIGINLDTYPDAHGIQETNEQFDGQTEGQSIYDVVATISAKVTNTGEWIASEVAQLYVEFPAVEEEPPKVLRGFQKVKNLHPRASQTASFPIRRKDIRVWDVALQKWRLPQAGNITFHVGASSRNLPLFVATAIHTQEQTLRLSFHKADRLVITADDETFDQEFLRDCEIEGFETIYLPFQEDSKRYAYQLNRIKESLSVSESYGVIDHYLQLPNNNKLCALIAYYPAKIPHPEAKFPESIHVVVHFARQNVDVDYGPRGMRRRHLIERRRINTGLGTGNRLSLGYLAYAYPNAEVGFAEYALGHYDRTSADLAWSRTLKALQAGFRKEPDLEKVWEDVQDARYFSSDPFDYVARYQEEKTPSTFYAPSLQGVSSSEELRHFYETVFGREKLPSMNIRLLSRTIGADRVVDELYMSFIHSQSMDWILPGVPPTNRQVDVILISIVSLRGGKLYSEHVHWNQASVLTQVGLLNPELVPSQFESVKDSLFRGKEAAMTILNGPG
;
A
#
# COMPACT_ATOMS: atom_id res chain seq x y z
N MET A 1 -47.40 57.32 -22.75
CA MET A 1 -47.56 55.85 -22.82
C MET A 1 -47.93 55.52 -24.27
N ALA A 2 -47.38 54.52 -24.95
CA ALA A 2 -46.26 53.63 -24.61
C ALA A 2 -45.18 53.69 -25.72
N PHE A 3 -43.98 53.14 -25.49
CA PHE A 3 -42.84 53.27 -26.41
C PHE A 3 -42.68 52.08 -27.38
N THR A 4 -41.99 52.32 -28.49
CA THR A 4 -41.99 51.49 -29.71
C THR A 4 -40.69 50.70 -29.96
N THR A 5 -40.68 49.94 -31.05
CA THR A 5 -39.79 48.81 -31.34
C THR A 5 -38.43 49.14 -31.97
N ALA A 6 -37.43 48.36 -31.53
CA ALA A 6 -36.15 47.96 -32.12
C ALA A 6 -35.79 48.32 -33.59
N LEU A 7 -34.49 48.56 -33.83
CA LEU A 7 -33.67 47.67 -34.68
C LEU A 7 -32.15 47.81 -34.43
N SER A 8 -31.39 46.80 -34.91
CA SER A 8 -29.92 46.75 -35.11
C SER A 8 -28.98 47.19 -33.98
N LYS A 9 -28.41 46.22 -33.24
CA LYS A 9 -27.19 46.42 -32.42
C LYS A 9 -25.96 46.49 -33.33
N ASN A 10 -25.23 47.61 -33.31
CA ASN A 10 -23.95 47.75 -34.02
C ASN A 10 -22.94 48.54 -33.16
N LEU A 11 -22.38 47.89 -32.13
CA LEU A 11 -21.45 48.52 -31.17
C LEU A 11 -20.51 47.53 -30.47
N LEU A 12 -19.74 46.72 -31.22
CA LEU A 12 -18.57 46.00 -30.66
C LEU A 12 -17.51 45.54 -31.69
N LEU A 13 -17.53 46.04 -32.93
CA LEU A 13 -16.83 45.39 -34.06
C LEU A 13 -16.12 46.36 -35.02
N LEU A 14 -15.79 47.58 -34.56
CA LEU A 14 -15.37 48.68 -35.45
C LEU A 14 -14.27 49.58 -34.87
N LEU A 15 -13.27 48.96 -34.22
CA LEU A 15 -12.14 49.67 -33.59
C LEU A 15 -10.74 49.07 -33.84
N ASN A 16 -10.62 48.00 -34.66
CA ASN A 16 -9.38 47.23 -34.85
C ASN A 16 -8.96 47.03 -36.33
N PHE A 17 -9.31 47.94 -37.25
CA PHE A 17 -9.11 47.71 -38.69
C PHE A 17 -8.44 48.85 -39.50
N LEU A 18 -7.63 49.71 -38.84
CA LEU A 18 -6.84 50.77 -39.51
C LEU A 18 -5.42 50.90 -38.93
N ALA A 19 -4.58 49.88 -39.14
CA ALA A 19 -3.14 49.91 -38.85
C ALA A 19 -2.35 48.89 -39.68
N PHE A 20 -2.39 48.98 -41.02
CA PHE A 20 -1.59 48.14 -41.92
C PHE A 20 -0.71 49.01 -42.83
N VAL A 21 0.61 48.96 -42.62
CA VAL A 21 1.72 49.08 -43.60
C VAL A 21 3.04 49.33 -42.84
N SER A 22 4.11 48.66 -43.27
CA SER A 22 5.51 48.86 -42.86
C SER A 22 5.87 48.70 -41.37
N ILE A 23 6.43 47.54 -41.04
CA ILE A 23 7.88 47.40 -40.76
C ILE A 23 8.28 45.94 -40.99
N SER A 24 9.39 45.70 -41.68
CA SER A 24 10.03 44.39 -41.82
C SER A 24 11.23 44.29 -40.86
N THR A 25 11.72 43.07 -40.62
CA THR A 25 12.88 42.75 -39.78
C THR A 25 12.75 43.15 -38.29
N GLY A 26 12.20 42.23 -37.49
CA GLY A 26 12.32 42.24 -36.04
C GLY A 26 12.56 40.81 -35.55
N LYS A 27 13.55 40.58 -34.68
CA LYS A 27 13.76 39.26 -34.06
C LYS A 27 12.61 38.97 -33.10
N ALA A 28 12.18 37.71 -33.03
CA ALA A 28 11.31 37.27 -31.94
C ALA A 28 12.04 37.48 -30.61
N SER A 29 11.38 38.14 -29.66
CA SER A 29 11.86 38.18 -28.27
C SER A 29 11.43 36.89 -27.59
N PRO A 30 12.29 36.24 -26.78
CA PRO A 30 11.87 35.11 -25.96
C PRO A 30 10.71 35.50 -25.05
N ILE A 31 9.77 34.58 -24.83
CA ILE A 31 8.89 34.65 -23.66
C ILE A 31 9.82 34.61 -22.44
N PRO A 32 9.69 35.51 -21.44
CA PRO A 32 10.47 35.40 -20.23
C PRO A 32 10.18 34.07 -19.56
N ALA A 33 11.19 33.22 -19.42
CA ALA A 33 11.17 32.18 -18.41
C ALA A 33 10.90 32.84 -17.05
N ALA A 34 10.22 32.13 -16.15
CA ALA A 34 9.82 32.67 -14.85
C ALA A 34 11.02 32.79 -13.88
N THR A 35 11.98 33.65 -14.21
CA THR A 35 13.24 33.89 -13.49
C THR A 35 13.05 34.75 -12.24
N GLY A 36 12.05 34.38 -11.41
CA GLY A 36 12.22 34.54 -9.98
C GLY A 36 13.40 33.66 -9.57
N LEU A 37 14.55 34.28 -9.28
CA LEU A 37 15.74 33.57 -8.84
C LEU A 37 15.49 32.94 -7.46
N SER A 38 14.98 31.72 -7.48
CA SER A 38 15.13 30.77 -6.39
C SER A 38 16.62 30.55 -6.11
N TYR A 39 16.92 30.09 -4.90
CA TYR A 39 18.29 29.73 -4.51
C TYR A 39 18.75 28.54 -5.37
N ILE A 40 19.69 28.78 -6.29
CA ILE A 40 20.31 27.71 -7.08
C ILE A 40 21.24 26.94 -6.15
N VAL A 41 20.88 25.69 -5.85
CA VAL A 41 21.74 24.77 -5.11
C VAL A 41 22.91 24.39 -6.02
N PRO A 42 24.19 24.64 -5.66
CA PRO A 42 25.31 24.22 -6.49
C PRO A 42 25.48 22.70 -6.48
N PRO A 43 25.85 22.06 -7.60
CA PRO A 43 26.12 20.63 -7.62
C PRO A 43 27.37 20.28 -6.78
N PRO A 44 27.35 19.17 -6.02
CA PRO A 44 28.55 18.65 -5.39
C PRO A 44 29.46 17.98 -6.42
N ALA A 45 30.76 18.20 -6.28
CA ALA A 45 31.77 17.45 -7.02
C ALA A 45 31.66 15.94 -6.72
N PRO A 46 31.78 15.05 -7.73
CA PRO A 46 31.84 13.62 -7.47
C PRO A 46 33.08 13.29 -6.63
N ASN A 47 32.95 12.33 -5.72
CA ASN A 47 34.03 11.77 -4.90
C ASN A 47 34.30 10.28 -5.22
N GLY A 48 33.56 9.71 -6.17
CA GLY A 48 33.63 8.31 -6.57
C GLY A 48 32.79 7.37 -5.68
N GLY A 49 32.22 7.88 -4.59
CA GLY A 49 31.47 7.10 -3.62
C GLY A 49 32.29 5.95 -3.03
N LYS A 50 31.63 4.80 -2.87
CA LYS A 50 32.19 3.58 -2.25
C LYS A 50 33.21 2.86 -3.14
N GLN A 51 33.05 2.90 -4.47
CA GLN A 51 33.80 2.02 -5.38
C GLN A 51 34.53 2.71 -6.55
N TRP A 52 34.23 3.96 -6.90
CA TRP A 52 34.77 4.60 -8.12
C TRP A 52 35.89 5.60 -7.87
N GLY A 53 36.39 5.79 -6.64
CA GLY A 53 37.45 6.76 -6.35
C GLY A 53 38.73 6.60 -7.21
N ALA A 54 39.12 5.37 -7.52
CA ALA A 54 40.25 5.10 -8.44
C ALA A 54 39.92 5.45 -9.90
N ALA A 55 38.67 5.24 -10.34
CA ALA A 55 38.22 5.61 -11.68
C ALA A 55 38.07 7.14 -11.84
N LEU A 56 37.65 7.83 -10.77
CA LEU A 56 37.58 9.29 -10.69
C LEU A 56 38.97 9.93 -10.84
N SER A 57 39.96 9.45 -10.08
CA SER A 57 41.34 9.96 -10.20
C SER A 57 41.90 9.82 -11.63
N ILE A 58 41.58 8.72 -12.33
CA ILE A 58 41.95 8.52 -13.74
C ILE A 58 41.17 9.46 -14.67
N ALA A 59 39.89 9.75 -14.37
CA ALA A 59 39.10 10.73 -15.12
C ALA A 59 39.66 12.15 -14.97
N GLU A 60 40.08 12.55 -13.76
CA GLU A 60 40.69 13.84 -13.47
C GLU A 60 42.03 14.01 -14.21
N ASP A 61 42.88 12.99 -14.22
CA ASP A 61 44.13 12.97 -15.00
C ASP A 61 43.90 13.15 -16.52
N LEU A 62 42.80 12.61 -17.05
CA LEU A 62 42.39 12.85 -18.44
C LEU A 62 41.85 14.27 -18.65
N ILE A 63 41.03 14.78 -17.72
CA ILE A 63 40.41 16.11 -17.80
C ILE A 63 41.44 17.23 -17.75
N ASN A 64 42.51 17.06 -16.98
CA ASN A 64 43.66 17.97 -16.94
C ASN A 64 44.44 18.02 -18.28
N GLN A 65 44.21 17.06 -19.19
CA GLN A 65 44.80 17.02 -20.52
C GLN A 65 43.84 17.45 -21.64
N LEU A 66 42.55 17.68 -21.35
CA LEU A 66 41.54 18.12 -22.34
C LEU A 66 41.57 19.64 -22.53
N THR A 67 41.48 20.09 -23.78
CA THR A 67 41.14 21.48 -24.12
C THR A 67 39.65 21.76 -23.84
N LEU A 68 39.29 23.04 -23.70
CA LEU A 68 37.90 23.45 -23.47
C LEU A 68 36.92 22.89 -24.52
N GLN A 69 37.31 22.89 -25.79
CA GLN A 69 36.50 22.35 -26.88
C GLN A 69 36.33 20.83 -26.78
N GLU A 70 37.38 20.09 -26.43
CA GLU A 70 37.28 18.64 -26.20
C GLU A 70 36.39 18.33 -24.98
N LYS A 71 36.47 19.13 -23.89
CA LYS A 71 35.55 19.03 -22.73
C LYS A 71 34.09 19.24 -23.13
N VAL A 72 33.78 20.30 -23.88
CA VAL A 72 32.39 20.59 -24.31
C VAL A 72 31.86 19.54 -25.31
N SER A 73 32.70 19.04 -26.21
CA SER A 73 32.31 17.98 -27.17
C SER A 73 31.99 16.64 -26.49
N LEU A 74 32.57 16.38 -25.30
CA LEU A 74 32.26 15.21 -24.47
C LEU A 74 30.93 15.32 -23.71
N VAL A 75 30.40 16.52 -23.47
CA VAL A 75 29.11 16.77 -22.79
C VAL A 75 27.98 17.20 -23.73
N THR A 76 28.26 17.32 -25.03
CA THR A 76 27.28 17.71 -26.05
C THR A 76 27.08 16.59 -27.05
N GLY A 77 25.84 16.14 -27.24
CA GLY A 77 25.48 15.14 -28.24
C GLY A 77 25.83 15.59 -29.67
N GLN A 78 26.23 14.63 -30.50
CA GLN A 78 26.77 14.82 -31.85
C GLN A 78 25.99 13.99 -32.86
N GLU A 79 25.98 14.44 -34.12
CA GLU A 79 25.45 13.66 -35.24
C GLU A 79 26.15 12.29 -35.38
N GLY A 80 25.39 11.26 -35.78
CA GLY A 80 25.92 9.90 -35.70
C GLY A 80 24.99 8.73 -36.02
N ILE A 81 25.44 7.55 -35.59
CA ILE A 81 24.84 6.24 -35.92
C ILE A 81 24.08 5.61 -34.74
N CYS A 82 24.28 6.14 -33.54
CA CYS A 82 23.64 5.72 -32.28
C CYS A 82 22.31 6.47 -32.09
N THR A 83 21.47 6.09 -31.12
CA THR A 83 20.25 6.88 -30.78
C THR A 83 20.62 8.29 -30.29
N ALA A 84 21.76 8.40 -29.59
CA ALA A 84 22.61 9.59 -29.53
C ALA A 84 24.07 9.17 -29.26
N GLN A 85 25.02 10.06 -29.50
CA GLN A 85 26.43 9.84 -29.18
C GLN A 85 27.13 11.14 -28.75
N THR A 86 28.16 11.07 -27.90
CA THR A 86 29.05 12.21 -27.61
C THR A 86 30.11 12.38 -28.71
N GLY A 87 30.91 13.44 -28.64
CA GLY A 87 32.18 13.52 -29.37
C GLY A 87 33.21 12.47 -28.95
N ASN A 88 34.26 12.30 -29.75
CA ASN A 88 35.39 11.40 -29.49
C ASN A 88 36.72 12.17 -29.45
N ILE A 89 37.57 11.91 -28.45
CA ILE A 89 38.85 12.59 -28.30
C ILE A 89 39.99 11.64 -28.69
N THR A 90 40.19 11.50 -29.99
CA THR A 90 41.17 10.56 -30.60
C THR A 90 42.59 10.74 -30.05
N ARG A 91 42.99 11.99 -29.75
CA ARG A 91 44.29 12.37 -29.16
C ARG A 91 44.55 11.71 -27.80
N LEU A 92 43.51 11.44 -27.01
CA LEU A 92 43.61 10.80 -25.68
C LEU A 92 42.99 9.39 -25.66
N GLY A 93 42.62 8.84 -26.83
CA GLY A 93 41.99 7.52 -26.93
C GLY A 93 40.57 7.43 -26.36
N ILE A 94 39.90 8.55 -26.07
CA ILE A 94 38.54 8.55 -25.53
C ILE A 94 37.55 8.32 -26.71
N PRO A 95 36.77 7.23 -26.70
CA PRO A 95 35.78 6.97 -27.74
C PRO A 95 34.58 7.91 -27.61
N LYS A 96 33.74 7.93 -28.64
CA LYS A 96 32.37 8.45 -28.52
C LYS A 96 31.57 7.50 -27.62
N MET A 97 30.87 8.02 -26.63
CA MET A 97 29.91 7.22 -25.87
C MET A 97 28.66 7.03 -26.73
N CYS A 98 28.36 5.79 -27.07
CA CYS A 98 27.23 5.44 -27.94
C CYS A 98 26.04 4.99 -27.07
N TYR A 99 24.92 5.73 -27.15
CA TYR A 99 23.69 5.47 -26.40
C TYR A 99 22.67 4.79 -27.31
N SER A 100 21.95 3.79 -26.79
CA SER A 100 20.85 3.13 -27.50
C SER A 100 19.68 2.82 -26.57
N ASP A 101 18.47 2.98 -27.12
CA ASP A 101 17.23 2.47 -26.56
C ASP A 101 17.20 0.93 -26.63
N GLY A 102 16.39 0.22 -25.85
CA GLY A 102 15.48 0.71 -24.81
C GLY A 102 15.13 -0.39 -23.79
N PRO A 103 14.13 -0.18 -22.91
CA PRO A 103 13.85 -1.10 -21.82
C PRO A 103 13.43 -2.54 -22.20
N ALA A 104 13.01 -2.79 -23.44
CA ALA A 104 12.69 -4.14 -23.94
C ALA A 104 13.78 -4.76 -24.86
N GLY A 105 14.97 -4.16 -24.92
CA GLY A 105 16.08 -4.61 -25.74
C GLY A 105 16.67 -3.50 -26.62
N PRO A 106 17.87 -3.70 -27.18
CA PRO A 106 18.50 -2.72 -28.07
C PRO A 106 17.63 -2.37 -29.30
N ARG A 107 17.76 -1.15 -29.81
CA ARG A 107 16.94 -0.61 -30.91
C ARG A 107 17.81 0.11 -31.96
N PRO A 108 18.13 -0.54 -33.09
CA PRO A 108 17.85 -1.93 -33.46
C PRO A 108 18.58 -2.96 -32.57
N GLY A 109 18.05 -4.19 -32.52
CA GLY A 109 18.52 -5.22 -31.58
C GLY A 109 18.28 -6.65 -32.04
N ASN A 110 18.49 -7.58 -31.12
CA ASN A 110 18.64 -9.02 -31.38
C ASN A 110 17.54 -9.90 -30.75
N THR A 111 17.06 -9.54 -29.56
CA THR A 111 15.97 -10.23 -28.86
C THR A 111 14.95 -9.19 -28.42
N GLN A 112 13.67 -9.38 -28.73
CA GLN A 112 12.59 -8.58 -28.16
C GLN A 112 12.20 -9.15 -26.80
N TRP A 113 12.80 -8.61 -25.76
CA TRP A 113 12.59 -9.07 -24.38
C TRP A 113 11.16 -8.77 -23.90
N PRO A 114 10.59 -9.62 -23.02
CA PRO A 114 9.36 -9.30 -22.30
C PRO A 114 9.47 -7.94 -21.59
N SER A 115 8.37 -7.19 -21.53
CA SER A 115 8.32 -5.87 -20.90
C SER A 115 8.76 -5.85 -19.43
N GLY A 116 9.01 -4.66 -18.88
CA GLY A 116 9.28 -4.50 -17.45
C GLY A 116 8.08 -4.99 -16.62
N VAL A 117 6.86 -4.68 -17.02
CA VAL A 117 5.64 -5.08 -16.31
C VAL A 117 5.37 -6.59 -16.38
N THR A 118 5.61 -7.27 -17.51
CA THR A 118 5.58 -8.75 -17.58
C THR A 118 6.67 -9.37 -16.72
N THR A 119 7.84 -8.72 -16.59
CA THR A 119 8.92 -9.24 -15.74
C THR A 119 8.63 -9.01 -14.25
N ALA A 120 8.00 -7.88 -13.89
CA ALA A 120 7.50 -7.59 -12.55
C ALA A 120 6.44 -8.60 -12.10
N ALA A 121 5.53 -8.97 -13.00
CA ALA A 121 4.51 -10.00 -12.78
C ALA A 121 5.09 -11.39 -12.40
N THR A 122 6.37 -11.66 -12.70
CA THR A 122 7.02 -12.90 -12.25
C THR A 122 7.25 -12.96 -10.74
N TRP A 123 7.34 -11.80 -10.06
CA TRP A 123 7.82 -11.62 -8.69
C TRP A 123 9.14 -12.34 -8.37
N ASP A 124 10.01 -12.49 -9.38
CA ASP A 124 11.21 -13.31 -9.31
C ASP A 124 12.48 -12.49 -9.55
N THR A 125 13.20 -12.17 -8.48
CA THR A 125 14.44 -11.39 -8.51
C THR A 125 15.57 -12.05 -9.30
N GLU A 126 15.55 -13.37 -9.47
CA GLU A 126 16.50 -14.07 -10.34
C GLU A 126 16.19 -13.80 -11.82
N LEU A 127 14.92 -13.76 -12.19
CA LEU A 127 14.49 -13.44 -13.57
C LEU A 127 14.68 -11.95 -13.90
N MET A 128 14.45 -11.04 -12.94
CA MET A 128 14.74 -9.61 -13.10
C MET A 128 16.23 -9.38 -13.44
N TYR A 129 17.14 -10.02 -12.69
CA TYR A 129 18.57 -9.94 -12.96
C TYR A 129 18.94 -10.63 -14.28
N ALA A 130 18.47 -11.86 -14.52
CA ALA A 130 18.82 -12.64 -15.70
C ALA A 130 18.39 -11.96 -17.01
N ARG A 131 17.19 -11.36 -17.04
CA ARG A 131 16.71 -10.52 -18.14
C ARG A 131 17.67 -9.39 -18.44
N SER A 132 17.94 -8.53 -17.46
CA SER A 132 18.74 -7.33 -17.70
C SER A 132 20.22 -7.64 -17.95
N TYR A 133 20.74 -8.75 -17.41
CA TYR A 133 22.07 -9.26 -17.75
C TYR A 133 22.15 -9.67 -19.23
N SER A 134 21.26 -10.56 -19.71
CA SER A 134 21.32 -11.01 -21.10
C SER A 134 20.89 -9.93 -22.11
N MET A 135 19.97 -9.04 -21.74
CA MET A 135 19.69 -7.82 -22.51
C MET A 135 20.93 -6.91 -22.59
N GLY A 136 21.68 -6.77 -21.50
CA GLY A 136 22.97 -6.08 -21.48
C GLY A 136 24.05 -6.73 -22.34
N GLN A 137 24.02 -8.06 -22.52
CA GLN A 137 24.87 -8.76 -23.49
C GLN A 137 24.49 -8.40 -24.94
N ASP A 138 23.21 -8.28 -25.27
CA ASP A 138 22.79 -7.79 -26.60
C ASP A 138 23.32 -6.35 -26.84
N PHE A 139 23.21 -5.45 -25.86
CA PHE A 139 23.78 -4.09 -25.95
C PHE A 139 25.31 -4.10 -26.13
N TYR A 140 26.02 -4.93 -25.35
CA TYR A 140 27.48 -5.07 -25.44
C TYR A 140 27.93 -5.54 -26.82
N ASN A 141 27.30 -6.62 -27.33
CA ASN A 141 27.64 -7.23 -28.61
C ASN A 141 27.39 -6.30 -29.81
N LEU A 142 26.40 -5.40 -29.71
CA LEU A 142 26.09 -4.39 -30.72
C LEU A 142 26.98 -3.14 -30.64
N GLY A 143 27.88 -3.04 -29.66
CA GLY A 143 28.81 -1.92 -29.49
C GLY A 143 28.17 -0.66 -28.88
N TYR A 144 27.08 -0.82 -28.12
CA TYR A 144 26.43 0.28 -27.38
C TYR A 144 27.07 0.43 -26.00
N HIS A 145 27.65 1.60 -25.74
CA HIS A 145 28.40 1.85 -24.51
C HIS A 145 27.46 2.03 -23.32
N VAL A 146 26.36 2.77 -23.53
CA VAL A 146 25.33 3.10 -22.53
C VAL A 146 23.99 2.51 -22.96
N ALA A 147 23.42 1.64 -22.13
CA ALA A 147 22.16 0.96 -22.37
C ALA A 147 21.01 1.70 -21.65
N MET A 148 20.07 2.26 -22.40
CA MET A 148 18.91 3.00 -21.87
C MET A 148 17.77 2.05 -21.46
N GLY A 149 18.16 0.97 -20.77
CA GLY A 149 17.37 -0.25 -20.60
C GLY A 149 16.52 -0.34 -19.33
N MET A 150 16.47 0.70 -18.49
CA MET A 150 15.77 0.65 -17.19
C MET A 150 14.89 1.87 -16.96
N VAL A 151 13.56 1.68 -16.91
CA VAL A 151 12.66 2.62 -16.21
C VAL A 151 12.65 2.27 -14.72
N THR A 152 12.86 3.26 -13.85
CA THR A 152 13.07 3.06 -12.40
C THR A 152 12.23 4.00 -11.53
N GLY A 153 10.92 4.07 -11.80
CA GLY A 153 9.99 4.94 -11.06
C GLY A 153 9.69 6.29 -11.74
N GLY A 154 9.74 6.34 -13.07
CA GLY A 154 9.28 7.48 -13.86
C GLY A 154 8.97 7.07 -15.31
N PRO A 155 7.72 6.71 -15.64
CA PRO A 155 6.57 6.60 -14.74
C PRO A 155 6.77 5.53 -13.66
N LEU A 156 6.27 5.80 -12.46
CA LEU A 156 6.06 4.79 -11.42
C LEU A 156 4.68 4.14 -11.59
N GLY A 157 3.64 4.90 -11.93
CA GLY A 157 2.29 4.39 -12.18
C GLY A 157 1.16 5.15 -11.51
N ARG A 158 1.30 6.44 -11.20
CA ARG A 158 0.26 7.29 -10.58
C ARG A 158 -1.09 7.21 -11.30
N SER A 159 -1.06 7.12 -12.63
CA SER A 159 -2.25 6.88 -13.45
C SER A 159 -2.19 5.51 -14.13
N PRO A 160 -3.23 4.65 -14.02
CA PRO A 160 -3.30 3.42 -14.82
C PRO A 160 -3.46 3.70 -16.33
N ARG A 161 -3.78 4.94 -16.71
CA ARG A 161 -3.93 5.39 -18.10
C ARG A 161 -2.61 5.77 -18.76
N GLY A 162 -1.52 5.90 -18.01
CA GLY A 162 -0.21 6.35 -18.52
C GLY A 162 0.28 5.52 -19.72
N GLY A 163 0.61 6.19 -20.82
CA GLY A 163 0.84 5.54 -22.12
C GLY A 163 1.99 4.54 -22.17
N ARG A 164 2.94 4.63 -21.23
CA ARG A 164 4.18 3.84 -21.17
C ARG A 164 4.50 3.23 -19.80
N ASN A 165 3.50 3.06 -18.93
CA ASN A 165 3.70 2.37 -17.64
C ASN A 165 4.31 0.96 -17.84
N TRP A 166 4.04 0.33 -18.98
CA TRP A 166 4.59 -0.97 -19.38
C TRP A 166 6.12 -1.02 -19.57
N GLU A 167 6.79 0.12 -19.80
CA GLU A 167 8.26 0.20 -19.76
C GLU A 167 8.81 0.05 -18.33
N GLY A 168 8.00 0.40 -17.32
CA GLY A 168 8.28 0.27 -15.88
C GLY A 168 7.95 -1.12 -15.32
N TRP A 169 7.82 -1.23 -13.99
CA TRP A 169 7.73 -2.52 -13.29
C TRP A 169 6.44 -2.66 -12.47
N TYR A 170 6.38 -2.02 -11.30
CA TYR A 170 5.24 -2.04 -10.38
C TYR A 170 4.81 -0.61 -10.05
N ALA A 171 3.51 -0.42 -9.78
CA ALA A 171 3.00 0.81 -9.18
C ALA A 171 3.30 0.93 -7.66
N ASP A 172 4.37 0.27 -7.19
CA ASP A 172 4.86 0.32 -5.82
C ASP A 172 6.37 0.68 -5.78
N PRO A 173 6.79 1.64 -4.94
CA PRO A 173 8.17 2.10 -4.85
C PRO A 173 9.16 1.09 -4.27
N TYR A 174 8.72 0.18 -3.38
CA TYR A 174 9.58 -0.87 -2.83
C TYR A 174 9.83 -1.94 -3.89
N ALA A 175 8.77 -2.45 -4.52
CA ALA A 175 8.90 -3.49 -5.55
C ALA A 175 9.67 -3.00 -6.78
N THR A 176 9.37 -1.78 -7.27
CA THR A 176 10.14 -1.15 -8.36
C THR A 176 11.56 -0.79 -7.91
N GLY A 177 11.82 -0.54 -6.62
CA GLY A 177 13.17 -0.40 -6.08
C GLY A 177 13.99 -1.69 -6.15
N ILE A 178 13.42 -2.82 -5.73
CA ILE A 178 14.06 -4.15 -5.87
C ILE A 178 14.33 -4.48 -7.34
N ALA A 179 13.35 -4.26 -8.22
CA ALA A 179 13.52 -4.48 -9.67
C ALA A 179 14.58 -3.55 -10.28
N SER A 180 14.63 -2.29 -9.85
CA SER A 180 15.65 -1.32 -10.25
C SER A 180 17.05 -1.79 -9.83
N TRP A 181 17.20 -2.29 -8.60
CA TRP A 181 18.48 -2.81 -8.11
C TRP A 181 18.96 -4.01 -8.93
N HIS A 182 18.10 -5.02 -9.11
CA HIS A 182 18.44 -6.22 -9.86
C HIS A 182 18.71 -5.93 -11.35
N GLY A 183 17.93 -5.03 -11.96
CA GLY A 183 18.05 -4.71 -13.38
C GLY A 183 19.26 -3.83 -13.72
N VAL A 184 19.53 -2.79 -12.93
CA VAL A 184 20.75 -1.96 -13.07
C VAL A 184 22.00 -2.82 -12.86
N ARG A 185 21.98 -3.68 -11.84
CA ARG A 185 23.07 -4.62 -11.59
C ARG A 185 23.27 -5.55 -12.79
N GLY A 186 22.20 -6.13 -13.34
CA GLY A 186 22.27 -7.02 -14.51
C GLY A 186 22.97 -6.38 -15.70
N LEU A 187 22.54 -5.17 -16.10
CA LEU A 187 23.15 -4.41 -17.19
C LEU A 187 24.64 -4.11 -16.94
N ARG A 188 25.02 -3.69 -15.72
CA ARG A 188 26.43 -3.40 -15.42
C ARG A 188 27.27 -4.68 -15.39
N ASP A 189 26.78 -5.76 -14.79
CA ASP A 189 27.51 -7.01 -14.65
C ASP A 189 27.76 -7.69 -16.02
N SER A 190 27.03 -7.29 -17.08
CA SER A 190 27.30 -7.69 -18.48
C SER A 190 28.33 -6.81 -19.22
N GLY A 191 28.85 -5.74 -18.61
CA GLY A 191 29.87 -4.86 -19.18
C GLY A 191 29.35 -3.59 -19.90
N VAL A 192 28.04 -3.31 -19.88
CA VAL A 192 27.50 -2.03 -20.39
C VAL A 192 27.29 -1.00 -19.28
N GLN A 193 27.32 0.28 -19.62
CA GLN A 193 26.98 1.35 -18.69
C GLN A 193 25.45 1.41 -18.56
N ALA A 194 24.93 1.09 -17.37
CA ALA A 194 23.49 1.07 -17.10
C ALA A 194 22.95 2.49 -16.91
N LEU A 195 21.88 2.83 -17.65
CA LEU A 195 21.13 4.08 -17.50
C LEU A 195 19.73 3.84 -16.94
N SER A 196 19.32 4.68 -15.98
CA SER A 196 17.99 4.71 -15.37
C SER A 196 17.19 5.95 -15.81
N LYS A 197 15.88 5.80 -16.07
CA LYS A 197 15.00 6.88 -16.51
C LYS A 197 13.58 6.78 -15.92
N HIS A 198 12.75 7.83 -15.90
CA HIS A 198 13.03 9.24 -16.23
C HIS A 198 12.88 10.07 -14.93
N TRP A 199 13.91 10.79 -14.51
CA TRP A 199 13.99 11.54 -13.25
C TRP A 199 13.30 12.92 -13.40
N ILE A 200 12.22 13.26 -12.70
CA ILE A 200 11.43 12.48 -11.74
C ILE A 200 9.96 12.96 -11.79
N ALA A 201 9.03 12.17 -11.22
CA ALA A 201 7.58 12.43 -11.23
C ALA A 201 6.98 12.53 -12.66
N TYR A 202 7.53 11.73 -13.58
CA TYR A 202 7.12 11.68 -14.99
C TYR A 202 5.93 10.72 -15.19
N GLU A 203 4.75 11.16 -14.76
CA GLU A 203 3.56 10.29 -14.58
C GLU A 203 2.46 10.42 -15.64
N GLN A 204 2.67 11.21 -16.70
CA GLN A 204 1.77 11.30 -17.86
C GLN A 204 2.54 11.68 -19.13
N GLU A 205 2.15 11.12 -20.28
CA GLU A 205 2.68 11.52 -21.58
C GLU A 205 2.05 12.83 -22.07
N THR A 206 0.80 13.10 -21.69
CA THR A 206 0.03 14.26 -22.12
C THR A 206 0.70 15.56 -21.65
N PHE A 207 1.01 16.45 -22.60
CA PHE A 207 1.74 17.70 -22.41
C PHE A 207 3.17 17.51 -21.84
N ARG A 208 3.82 16.37 -22.10
CA ARG A 208 5.27 16.23 -21.86
C ARG A 208 6.09 17.27 -22.65
N ASN A 209 5.62 17.63 -23.86
CA ASN A 209 6.13 18.73 -24.70
C ASN A 209 7.67 18.83 -24.80
N PRO A 210 8.35 17.93 -25.54
CA PRO A 210 9.74 18.14 -25.97
C PRO A 210 9.96 19.49 -26.69
N TYR A 211 11.14 20.08 -26.50
CA TYR A 211 11.55 21.34 -27.13
C TYR A 211 11.39 21.29 -28.65
N ASN A 212 10.69 22.29 -29.20
CA ASN A 212 10.50 22.49 -30.65
C ASN A 212 9.84 21.29 -31.39
N PHE A 213 9.16 20.39 -30.66
CA PHE A 213 8.45 19.25 -31.24
C PHE A 213 7.00 19.16 -30.70
N THR A 214 6.05 19.70 -31.47
CA THR A 214 4.62 19.66 -31.14
C THR A 214 4.08 18.23 -31.30
N GLU A 215 3.40 17.69 -30.30
CA GLU A 215 2.90 16.31 -30.31
C GLU A 215 1.47 16.21 -30.90
N PRO A 216 1.02 15.01 -31.34
CA PRO A 216 -0.25 14.87 -32.07
C PRO A 216 -1.52 15.27 -31.31
N TYR A 217 -1.44 15.39 -29.97
CA TYR A 217 -2.51 15.81 -29.08
C TYR A 217 -2.35 17.27 -28.58
N SER A 218 -1.22 17.93 -28.88
CA SER A 218 -0.91 19.26 -28.35
C SER A 218 -1.85 20.33 -28.92
N ILE A 219 -2.47 21.12 -28.04
CA ILE A 219 -3.42 22.19 -28.40
C ILE A 219 -2.69 23.46 -28.85
N TYR A 220 -1.44 23.62 -28.42
CA TYR A 220 -0.54 24.72 -28.72
C TYR A 220 0.75 24.17 -29.34
N ASN A 221 1.55 25.03 -29.98
CA ASN A 221 2.87 24.61 -30.47
C ASN A 221 3.86 24.44 -29.31
N ALA A 222 4.89 23.61 -29.49
CA ALA A 222 5.96 23.42 -28.50
C ALA A 222 6.77 24.70 -28.17
N SER A 223 6.62 25.77 -28.95
CA SER A 223 7.18 27.11 -28.66
C SER A 223 6.24 28.00 -27.83
N GLU A 224 5.03 27.54 -27.52
CA GLU A 224 3.95 28.33 -26.89
C GLU A 224 3.49 27.74 -25.55
N GLN A 225 3.54 26.41 -25.39
CA GLN A 225 3.16 25.70 -24.16
C GLN A 225 4.38 25.00 -23.55
N VAL A 226 4.65 25.27 -22.26
CA VAL A 226 5.71 24.58 -21.50
C VAL A 226 5.29 23.15 -21.13
N PRO A 227 6.22 22.25 -20.75
CA PRO A 227 5.88 20.94 -20.21
C PRO A 227 4.92 21.00 -19.00
N ILE A 228 4.15 19.93 -18.83
CA ILE A 228 3.36 19.65 -17.63
C ILE A 228 4.22 19.78 -16.37
N SER A 229 3.75 20.55 -15.38
CA SER A 229 4.40 20.63 -14.07
C SER A 229 3.80 19.62 -13.09
N SER A 230 4.55 18.58 -12.76
CA SER A 230 4.26 17.67 -11.65
C SER A 230 4.56 18.37 -10.34
N ASN A 231 3.52 18.65 -9.56
CA ASN A 231 3.61 19.41 -8.32
C ASN A 231 3.34 18.49 -7.12
N LEU A 232 4.37 18.24 -6.31
CA LEU A 232 4.36 17.24 -5.23
C LEU A 232 5.08 17.74 -3.97
N ASP A 233 4.69 17.20 -2.81
CA ASP A 233 5.28 17.52 -1.52
C ASP A 233 6.55 16.71 -1.22
N ASP A 234 7.32 17.19 -0.24
CA ASP A 234 8.64 16.68 0.11
C ASP A 234 8.59 15.23 0.62
N LYS A 235 7.60 14.88 1.46
CA LYS A 235 7.39 13.50 1.95
C LYS A 235 7.08 12.54 0.79
N THR A 236 6.16 12.92 -0.09
CA THR A 236 5.81 12.17 -1.31
C THR A 236 7.01 12.01 -2.25
N THR A 237 7.90 13.00 -2.31
CA THR A 237 9.11 12.93 -3.13
C THR A 237 10.06 11.85 -2.60
N HIS A 238 10.36 11.82 -1.30
CA HIS A 238 11.31 10.88 -0.69
C HIS A 238 10.78 9.43 -0.59
N GLU A 239 9.52 9.25 -0.19
CA GLU A 239 8.94 7.93 0.11
C GLU A 239 8.33 7.19 -1.08
N LEU A 240 7.94 7.93 -2.13
CA LEU A 240 7.33 7.37 -3.33
C LEU A 240 8.28 7.44 -4.52
N TYR A 241 8.55 8.63 -5.04
CA TYR A 241 9.21 8.76 -6.35
C TYR A 241 10.74 8.58 -6.29
N MET A 242 11.43 9.03 -5.24
CA MET A 242 12.89 8.86 -5.11
C MET A 242 13.31 7.42 -4.78
N TRP A 243 12.46 6.63 -4.14
CA TRP A 243 12.80 5.33 -3.55
C TRP A 243 13.45 4.38 -4.57
N SER A 244 12.88 4.26 -5.77
CA SER A 244 13.39 3.37 -6.82
C SER A 244 14.72 3.84 -7.43
N PHE A 245 14.94 5.16 -7.51
CA PHE A 245 16.22 5.72 -7.96
C PHE A 245 17.31 5.57 -6.90
N ALA A 246 16.99 5.64 -5.60
CA ALA A 246 17.95 5.38 -4.53
C ALA A 246 18.52 3.94 -4.62
N GLU A 247 17.67 2.94 -4.89
CA GLU A 247 18.12 1.57 -5.11
C GLU A 247 18.91 1.40 -6.43
N ALA A 248 18.55 2.11 -7.50
CA ALA A 248 19.33 2.15 -8.74
C ALA A 248 20.74 2.72 -8.51
N ILE A 249 20.87 3.79 -7.71
CA ILE A 249 22.16 4.38 -7.34
C ILE A 249 22.96 3.40 -6.50
N ARG A 250 22.35 2.77 -5.49
CA ARG A 250 22.98 1.73 -4.65
C ARG A 250 23.42 0.50 -5.45
N ALA A 251 22.71 0.14 -6.51
CA ALA A 251 23.12 -0.90 -7.46
C ALA A 251 24.29 -0.47 -8.35
N GLY A 252 24.66 0.81 -8.39
CA GLY A 252 25.77 1.36 -9.16
C GLY A 252 25.38 1.82 -10.56
N VAL A 253 24.21 2.45 -10.73
CA VAL A 253 23.79 3.05 -12.01
C VAL A 253 24.79 4.11 -12.48
N THR A 254 25.10 4.11 -13.77
CA THR A 254 26.14 4.98 -14.36
C THR A 254 25.62 6.33 -14.84
N HIS A 255 24.36 6.35 -15.28
CA HIS A 255 23.70 7.51 -15.86
C HIS A 255 22.25 7.56 -15.38
N ILE A 256 21.73 8.76 -15.14
CA ILE A 256 20.31 8.99 -14.93
C ILE A 256 19.84 10.00 -15.98
N MET A 257 18.67 9.75 -16.58
CA MET A 257 18.06 10.66 -17.55
C MET A 257 17.01 11.52 -16.87
N CYS A 258 17.14 12.84 -16.94
CA CYS A 258 16.10 13.76 -16.47
C CYS A 258 14.95 13.85 -17.48
N ALA A 259 13.73 13.89 -16.95
CA ALA A 259 12.49 13.81 -17.70
C ALA A 259 12.06 15.14 -18.34
N TYR A 260 11.08 15.04 -19.25
CA TYR A 260 10.48 16.18 -19.94
C TYR A 260 9.70 17.13 -19.03
N ASN A 261 9.00 16.61 -18.02
CA ASN A 261 8.10 17.40 -17.17
C ASN A 261 8.85 18.46 -16.37
N ALA A 262 8.13 19.51 -16.00
CA ALA A 262 8.54 20.34 -14.88
C ALA A 262 8.22 19.62 -13.55
N VAL A 263 8.99 19.95 -12.53
CA VAL A 263 8.81 19.55 -11.13
C VAL A 263 8.69 20.85 -10.33
N ASN A 264 7.57 21.04 -9.64
CA ASN A 264 7.27 22.25 -8.85
C ASN A 264 7.57 23.57 -9.61
N GLY A 265 7.18 23.62 -10.90
CA GLY A 265 7.29 24.80 -11.76
C GLY A 265 8.59 24.94 -12.57
N THR A 266 9.60 24.08 -12.35
CA THR A 266 10.90 24.12 -13.06
C THR A 266 11.14 22.85 -13.86
N HIS A 267 11.56 22.95 -15.14
CA HIS A 267 11.94 21.79 -15.97
C HIS A 267 12.85 20.82 -15.20
N SER A 268 12.58 19.51 -15.21
CA SER A 268 13.36 18.55 -14.42
C SER A 268 14.86 18.63 -14.72
N CYS A 269 15.23 18.74 -16.00
CA CYS A 269 16.64 18.92 -16.42
C CYS A 269 17.30 20.27 -16.04
N ALA A 270 16.58 21.23 -15.45
CA ALA A 270 17.13 22.48 -14.93
C ALA A 270 16.85 22.69 -13.43
N ASN A 271 16.20 21.74 -12.76
CA ASN A 271 15.79 21.91 -11.38
C ASN A 271 16.92 21.56 -10.40
N SER A 272 17.61 22.58 -9.89
CA SER A 272 18.73 22.39 -8.94
C SER A 272 18.32 21.73 -7.62
N GLU A 273 17.06 21.82 -7.21
CA GLU A 273 16.58 21.16 -5.99
C GLU A 273 16.50 19.63 -6.20
N SER A 274 15.89 19.17 -7.29
CA SER A 274 15.88 17.74 -7.61
C SER A 274 17.27 17.22 -7.98
N ASN A 275 18.07 17.99 -8.69
CA ASN A 275 19.29 17.48 -9.31
C ASN A 275 20.53 17.65 -8.43
N ASN A 276 20.67 18.79 -7.76
CA ASN A 276 21.86 19.12 -6.98
C ASN A 276 21.66 18.79 -5.50
N ARG A 277 20.50 19.09 -4.88
CA ARG A 277 20.18 18.58 -3.54
C ARG A 277 19.83 17.10 -3.57
N LEU A 278 18.64 16.73 -4.06
CA LEU A 278 18.12 15.37 -3.89
C LEU A 278 19.00 14.31 -4.57
N LEU A 279 19.27 14.43 -5.87
CA LEU A 279 20.01 13.41 -6.62
C LEU A 279 21.51 13.39 -6.29
N LYS A 280 22.22 14.50 -6.48
CA LYS A 280 23.68 14.53 -6.37
C LYS A 280 24.20 14.65 -4.93
N THR A 281 23.50 15.33 -4.03
CA THR A 281 23.95 15.48 -2.62
C THR A 281 23.38 14.40 -1.72
N GLU A 282 22.06 14.21 -1.69
CA GLU A 282 21.40 13.35 -0.71
C GLU A 282 21.45 11.86 -1.10
N LEU A 283 21.04 11.53 -2.33
CA LEU A 283 21.24 10.19 -2.89
C LEU A 283 22.70 9.94 -3.32
N ASN A 284 23.59 10.93 -3.18
CA ASN A 284 25.04 10.84 -3.44
C ASN A 284 25.39 10.33 -4.85
N PHE A 285 24.57 10.62 -5.86
CA PHE A 285 24.78 10.10 -7.22
C PHE A 285 26.14 10.56 -7.79
N GLN A 286 26.95 9.60 -8.25
CA GLN A 286 28.32 9.83 -8.76
C GLN A 286 28.44 9.86 -10.28
N GLY A 287 27.42 9.38 -10.99
CA GLY A 287 27.37 9.35 -12.46
C GLY A 287 26.92 10.69 -13.07
N ALA A 288 26.64 10.66 -14.38
CA ALA A 288 26.16 11.82 -15.13
C ALA A 288 24.62 11.88 -15.21
N LEU A 289 24.08 13.08 -15.01
CA LEU A 289 22.70 13.40 -15.35
C LEU A 289 22.63 13.80 -16.83
N ILE A 290 21.84 13.08 -17.63
CA ILE A 290 21.66 13.35 -19.07
C ILE A 290 20.23 13.85 -19.36
N SER A 291 20.04 14.56 -20.47
CA SER A 291 18.70 14.96 -20.92
C SER A 291 17.99 13.88 -21.72
N ASP A 292 16.66 13.81 -21.58
CA ASP A 292 15.80 13.20 -22.59
C ASP A 292 15.75 14.06 -23.87
N TRP A 293 15.26 13.51 -24.98
CA TRP A 293 15.35 14.04 -26.35
C TRP A 293 14.49 15.30 -26.55
N GLY A 294 15.04 16.46 -26.18
CA GLY A 294 14.34 17.73 -26.15
C GLY A 294 13.85 18.17 -24.76
N ALA A 295 14.37 17.55 -23.69
CA ALA A 295 14.14 18.04 -22.32
C ALA A 295 15.02 19.27 -21.97
N THR A 296 16.06 19.56 -22.76
CA THR A 296 16.91 20.76 -22.62
C THR A 296 16.30 21.95 -23.38
N TRP A 297 16.08 23.08 -22.69
CA TRP A 297 15.47 24.30 -23.25
C TRP A 297 16.40 25.54 -23.20
N GLY A 298 17.67 25.35 -22.84
CA GLY A 298 18.70 26.39 -22.76
C GLY A 298 20.03 25.85 -22.22
N THR A 299 21.10 26.64 -22.26
CA THR A 299 22.42 26.21 -21.75
C THR A 299 22.62 26.57 -20.27
N GLU A 300 22.68 27.87 -19.92
CA GLU A 300 23.09 28.33 -18.57
C GLU A 300 22.27 27.70 -17.43
N ALA A 301 20.93 27.85 -17.48
CA ALA A 301 20.04 27.37 -16.43
C ALA A 301 20.05 25.84 -16.27
N PHE A 302 20.34 25.09 -17.34
CA PHE A 302 20.40 23.63 -17.31
C PHE A 302 21.75 23.15 -16.75
N VAL A 303 22.86 23.76 -17.16
CA VAL A 303 24.19 23.48 -16.59
C VAL A 303 24.24 23.78 -15.09
N GLN A 304 23.73 24.94 -14.66
CA GLN A 304 23.63 25.30 -13.23
C GLN A 304 22.59 24.43 -12.51
N GLY A 305 21.48 24.13 -13.17
CA GLY A 305 20.42 23.21 -12.74
C GLY A 305 20.82 21.73 -12.66
N GLY A 306 22.10 21.39 -12.88
CA GLY A 306 22.68 20.08 -12.59
C GLY A 306 22.86 19.13 -13.78
N LEU A 307 22.37 19.48 -14.98
CA LEU A 307 22.51 18.66 -16.19
C LEU A 307 23.98 18.53 -16.62
N ASP A 308 24.44 17.30 -16.85
CA ASP A 308 25.84 17.00 -17.19
C ASP A 308 26.06 16.68 -18.68
N VAL A 309 25.07 16.12 -19.39
CA VAL A 309 25.18 15.84 -20.83
C VAL A 309 23.89 16.21 -21.56
N ASN A 310 23.98 17.09 -22.57
CA ASN A 310 22.84 17.42 -23.44
C ASN A 310 22.77 16.44 -24.63
N LEU A 311 21.76 15.56 -24.65
CA LEU A 311 21.44 14.66 -25.77
C LEU A 311 20.06 15.00 -26.37
N PRO A 312 19.88 14.91 -27.71
CA PRO A 312 20.88 14.53 -28.72
C PRO A 312 21.84 15.66 -29.11
N GLY A 313 21.69 16.87 -28.55
CA GLY A 313 22.56 18.02 -28.84
C GLY A 313 22.47 18.44 -30.30
N LEU A 314 23.56 18.26 -31.05
CA LEU A 314 23.62 18.55 -32.50
C LEU A 314 23.00 17.44 -33.37
N GLY A 315 22.71 16.25 -32.80
CA GLY A 315 22.05 15.16 -33.51
C GLY A 315 20.62 15.51 -33.95
N PHE A 316 20.11 14.81 -34.96
CA PHE A 316 18.82 15.13 -35.63
C PHE A 316 18.81 16.55 -36.22
N GLY A 317 19.96 17.02 -36.73
CA GLY A 317 20.17 18.38 -37.22
C GLY A 317 20.00 19.47 -36.15
N GLY A 318 20.09 19.10 -34.87
CA GLY A 318 19.86 20.00 -33.74
C GLY A 318 18.41 20.44 -33.53
N ILE A 319 17.43 19.82 -34.21
CA ILE A 319 16.03 20.28 -34.18
C ILE A 319 15.40 20.21 -32.77
N LEU A 320 15.89 19.31 -31.91
CA LEU A 320 15.44 19.10 -30.54
C LEU A 320 16.20 19.95 -29.49
N GLY A 321 16.93 20.98 -29.92
CA GLY A 321 17.62 21.92 -29.02
C GLY A 321 19.15 21.83 -29.16
N PRO A 322 19.78 22.66 -30.01
CA PRO A 322 21.21 22.64 -30.30
C PRO A 322 22.01 23.36 -29.20
N PHE A 323 21.63 23.15 -27.94
CA PHE A 323 22.21 23.77 -26.76
C PHE A 323 23.57 23.14 -26.40
N TYR A 324 24.36 23.84 -25.60
CA TYR A 324 25.77 23.62 -25.33
C TYR A 324 26.66 24.00 -26.54
N ASP A 325 27.53 23.10 -27.04
CA ASP A 325 28.52 23.38 -28.09
C ASP A 325 29.20 24.78 -27.98
N GLN A 326 29.22 25.60 -29.04
CA GLN A 326 29.86 26.92 -29.01
C GLN A 326 29.28 27.88 -27.97
N GLU A 327 28.01 27.71 -27.56
CA GLU A 327 27.41 28.54 -26.50
C GLU A 327 28.08 28.25 -25.15
N LEU A 328 28.25 26.97 -24.80
CA LEU A 328 28.91 26.57 -23.55
C LEU A 328 30.41 26.92 -23.55
N VAL A 329 31.09 26.80 -24.70
CA VAL A 329 32.49 27.29 -24.84
C VAL A 329 32.58 28.79 -24.53
N GLN A 330 31.66 29.60 -25.07
CA GLN A 330 31.64 31.05 -24.83
C GLN A 330 31.27 31.39 -23.37
N MET A 331 30.32 30.67 -22.78
CA MET A 331 29.91 30.83 -21.38
C MET A 331 31.01 30.43 -20.37
N VAL A 332 31.93 29.53 -20.74
CA VAL A 332 33.11 29.26 -19.90
C VAL A 332 34.20 30.30 -20.11
N GLN A 333 34.41 30.77 -21.35
CA GLN A 333 35.41 31.80 -21.66
C GLN A 333 35.09 33.18 -21.08
N ASN A 334 33.80 33.52 -20.93
CA ASN A 334 33.37 34.80 -20.32
C ASN A 334 33.13 34.73 -18.80
N GLY A 335 33.14 33.52 -18.21
CA GLY A 335 32.94 33.29 -16.78
C GLY A 335 31.48 33.11 -16.31
N THR A 336 30.49 33.05 -17.22
CA THR A 336 29.09 32.73 -16.87
C THR A 336 28.95 31.31 -16.29
N ILE A 337 29.70 30.35 -16.83
CA ILE A 337 29.85 29.00 -16.28
C ILE A 337 31.31 28.83 -15.85
N SER A 338 31.56 28.27 -14.66
CA SER A 338 32.93 27.98 -14.23
C SER A 338 33.50 26.77 -14.97
N GLU A 339 34.79 26.81 -15.31
CA GLU A 339 35.46 25.61 -15.87
C GLU A 339 35.44 24.44 -14.86
N SER A 340 35.37 24.72 -13.55
CA SER A 340 35.18 23.68 -12.53
C SER A 340 33.84 22.93 -12.66
N ARG A 341 32.74 23.61 -13.04
CA ARG A 341 31.45 22.96 -13.33
C ARG A 341 31.57 22.09 -14.57
N LEU A 342 32.23 22.56 -15.64
CA LEU A 342 32.46 21.75 -16.83
C LEU A 342 33.36 20.52 -16.54
N ASN A 343 34.38 20.67 -15.69
CA ASN A 343 35.21 19.56 -15.26
C ASN A 343 34.40 18.51 -14.48
N GLU A 344 33.45 18.93 -13.62
CA GLU A 344 32.51 18.02 -12.94
C GLU A 344 31.66 17.24 -13.94
N MET A 345 31.06 17.92 -14.94
CA MET A 345 30.23 17.29 -15.97
C MET A 345 31.01 16.21 -16.75
N VAL A 346 32.24 16.52 -17.18
CA VAL A 346 33.10 15.57 -17.89
C VAL A 346 33.56 14.43 -16.96
N SER A 347 33.85 14.72 -15.69
CA SER A 347 34.24 13.71 -14.69
C SER A 347 33.13 12.69 -14.45
N ARG A 348 31.88 13.16 -14.33
CA ARG A 348 30.68 12.33 -14.17
C ARG A 348 30.40 11.41 -15.35
N MET A 349 30.86 11.76 -16.56
CA MET A 349 30.75 10.92 -17.76
C MET A 349 31.95 9.98 -17.96
N LEU A 350 33.18 10.43 -17.69
CA LEU A 350 34.38 9.59 -17.84
C LEU A 350 34.54 8.57 -16.70
N THR A 351 34.17 8.91 -15.47
CA THR A 351 34.32 8.03 -14.30
C THR A 351 33.58 6.69 -14.49
N PRO A 352 32.31 6.63 -14.95
CA PRO A 352 31.62 5.36 -15.16
C PRO A 352 32.16 4.55 -16.36
N TRP A 353 32.66 5.21 -17.42
CA TRP A 353 33.34 4.54 -18.54
C TRP A 353 34.62 3.81 -18.09
N ILE A 354 35.37 4.41 -17.16
CA ILE A 354 36.54 3.78 -16.54
C ILE A 354 36.10 2.70 -15.55
N ALA A 355 35.14 2.98 -14.67
CA ALA A 355 34.71 2.08 -13.60
C ALA A 355 34.00 0.80 -14.09
N THR A 356 33.34 0.86 -15.26
CA THR A 356 32.79 -0.34 -15.94
C THR A 356 33.84 -1.12 -16.74
N GLY A 357 35.08 -0.65 -16.78
CA GLY A 357 36.19 -1.30 -17.48
C GLY A 357 36.18 -1.10 -19.00
N GLN A 358 35.26 -0.32 -19.57
CA GLN A 358 35.14 -0.09 -21.01
C GLN A 358 36.34 0.65 -21.62
N ARG A 359 37.15 1.32 -20.80
CA ARG A 359 38.46 1.87 -21.20
C ARG A 359 39.49 0.78 -21.51
N ASP A 360 39.60 -0.22 -20.63
CA ASP A 360 40.65 -1.25 -20.69
C ASP A 360 40.18 -2.49 -21.48
N LYS A 361 38.86 -2.65 -21.63
CA LYS A 361 38.18 -3.64 -22.49
C LYS A 361 37.18 -2.91 -23.40
N PRO A 362 37.62 -2.28 -24.50
CA PRO A 362 36.73 -1.63 -25.45
C PRO A 362 35.68 -2.59 -26.02
N LEU A 363 34.47 -2.08 -26.21
CA LEU A 363 33.38 -2.82 -26.85
C LEU A 363 33.69 -3.11 -28.35
N PRO A 364 32.99 -4.08 -28.96
CA PRO A 364 32.93 -4.21 -30.41
C PRO A 364 32.57 -2.89 -31.11
N PRO A 365 33.00 -2.66 -32.37
CA PRO A 365 32.54 -1.52 -33.16
C PRO A 365 31.02 -1.51 -33.28
N THR A 366 30.38 -0.36 -33.06
CA THR A 366 28.92 -0.23 -33.13
C THR A 366 28.39 -0.69 -34.48
N ALA A 367 27.56 -1.73 -34.49
CA ALA A 367 27.26 -2.48 -35.71
C ALA A 367 26.29 -1.77 -36.69
N THR A 368 25.49 -0.83 -36.19
CA THR A 368 24.27 -0.36 -36.87
C THR A 368 24.18 1.16 -36.96
N LYS A 369 23.45 1.66 -37.97
CA LYS A 369 22.84 2.99 -37.94
C LYS A 369 21.42 2.91 -37.38
N ALA A 370 21.24 3.25 -36.11
CA ALA A 370 19.93 3.33 -35.46
C ALA A 370 18.98 4.34 -36.14
N ALA A 371 19.52 5.33 -36.85
CA ALA A 371 18.76 6.32 -37.62
C ALA A 371 18.25 5.81 -38.99
N GLU A 372 18.90 4.81 -39.61
CA GLU A 372 18.59 4.37 -40.99
C GLU A 372 17.83 3.03 -41.08
N SER A 373 17.53 2.39 -39.94
CA SER A 373 16.63 1.23 -39.85
C SER A 373 17.03 -0.02 -40.65
N GLU A 374 18.33 -0.24 -40.90
CA GLU A 374 18.82 -1.53 -41.43
C GLU A 374 19.09 -2.52 -40.26
N PRO A 375 18.42 -3.68 -40.20
CA PRO A 375 18.70 -4.70 -39.21
C PRO A 375 20.02 -5.43 -39.53
N VAL A 376 20.94 -5.44 -38.58
CA VAL A 376 22.15 -6.28 -38.64
C VAL A 376 21.90 -7.57 -37.87
N HIS A 377 21.93 -8.70 -38.58
CA HIS A 377 21.93 -10.01 -37.95
C HIS A 377 23.31 -10.25 -37.31
N VAL A 378 23.40 -10.10 -35.98
CA VAL A 378 24.57 -10.55 -35.22
C VAL A 378 24.48 -12.07 -35.09
N ASP A 379 25.53 -12.77 -35.51
CA ASP A 379 25.57 -14.23 -35.55
C ASP A 379 25.30 -14.84 -34.17
N GLY A 380 24.23 -15.63 -34.06
CA GLY A 380 23.85 -16.34 -32.84
C GLY A 380 23.09 -15.50 -31.82
N GLN A 381 21.77 -15.36 -32.01
CA GLN A 381 20.86 -15.12 -30.89
C GLN A 381 21.10 -16.24 -29.84
N LEU A 382 21.48 -15.86 -28.62
CA LEU A 382 21.81 -16.84 -27.59
C LEU A 382 20.57 -17.67 -27.26
N ARG A 383 20.63 -18.99 -27.48
CA ARG A 383 19.53 -19.91 -27.17
C ARG A 383 19.04 -19.77 -25.72
N SER A 384 19.95 -19.52 -24.79
CA SER A 384 19.64 -19.23 -23.39
C SER A 384 18.85 -17.93 -23.19
N ALA A 385 19.07 -16.90 -24.00
CA ALA A 385 18.28 -15.67 -23.96
C ALA A 385 16.81 -15.93 -24.37
N VAL A 386 16.60 -16.72 -25.42
CA VAL A 386 15.26 -17.17 -25.86
C VAL A 386 14.59 -18.02 -24.78
N GLU A 387 15.32 -18.94 -24.15
CA GLU A 387 14.81 -19.78 -23.06
C GLU A 387 14.45 -18.95 -21.79
N ILE A 388 15.22 -17.90 -21.47
CA ILE A 388 14.90 -16.93 -20.40
C ILE A 388 13.69 -16.07 -20.77
N ALA A 389 13.63 -15.53 -22.00
CA ALA A 389 12.51 -14.73 -22.48
C ALA A 389 11.19 -15.53 -22.46
N ARG A 390 11.21 -16.80 -22.91
CA ARG A 390 10.07 -17.71 -22.76
C ARG A 390 9.73 -17.95 -21.29
N LYS A 391 10.71 -18.23 -20.41
CA LYS A 391 10.41 -18.45 -19.00
C LYS A 391 9.78 -17.22 -18.34
N ILE A 392 10.19 -16.00 -18.70
CA ILE A 392 9.57 -14.77 -18.18
C ILE A 392 8.17 -14.57 -18.76
N SER A 393 7.99 -14.79 -20.07
CA SER A 393 6.66 -14.79 -20.70
C SER A 393 5.71 -15.78 -20.01
N ALA A 394 6.19 -16.96 -19.62
CA ALA A 394 5.44 -17.92 -18.82
C ALA A 394 5.22 -17.39 -17.37
N ASP A 395 6.27 -17.31 -16.56
CA ASP A 395 6.21 -17.00 -15.11
C ASP A 395 5.53 -15.66 -14.76
N GLY A 396 5.46 -14.72 -15.70
CA GLY A 396 4.82 -13.41 -15.57
C GLY A 396 3.44 -13.30 -16.24
N THR A 397 2.91 -14.39 -16.78
CA THR A 397 1.52 -14.46 -17.25
C THR A 397 0.58 -14.58 -16.05
N ILE A 398 -0.35 -13.64 -15.90
CA ILE A 398 -1.09 -13.38 -14.65
C ILE A 398 -2.46 -14.08 -14.58
N MET A 399 -2.84 -14.51 -13.37
CA MET A 399 -4.03 -15.32 -13.04
C MET A 399 -5.08 -14.64 -12.11
N LEU A 400 -6.25 -14.17 -12.61
CA LEU A 400 -7.33 -13.56 -11.77
C LEU A 400 -8.86 -14.10 -11.68
N LYS A 401 -9.61 -14.63 -12.70
CA LYS A 401 -10.93 -15.40 -12.61
C LYS A 401 -10.98 -16.82 -13.28
N ASN A 402 -11.09 -17.93 -12.53
CA ASN A 402 -11.05 -19.36 -13.01
C ASN A 402 -12.32 -20.14 -12.61
N THR A 403 -12.87 -21.00 -13.48
CA THR A 403 -13.97 -21.93 -13.12
C THR A 403 -13.68 -23.43 -13.37
N GLY A 404 -12.43 -23.81 -13.69
CA GLY A 404 -12.00 -25.21 -13.80
C GLY A 404 -11.94 -25.79 -15.22
N SER A 405 -12.00 -24.96 -16.26
CA SER A 405 -11.82 -25.34 -17.67
C SER A 405 -10.39 -25.72 -18.05
N LEU A 406 -9.44 -25.46 -17.15
CA LEU A 406 -8.00 -25.56 -17.34
C LEU A 406 -7.35 -26.29 -16.13
N PRO A 407 -6.14 -26.87 -16.27
CA PRO A 407 -5.30 -26.86 -17.46
C PRO A 407 -5.96 -27.67 -18.60
N LEU A 408 -5.72 -27.26 -19.85
CA LEU A 408 -6.29 -27.98 -21.00
C LEU A 408 -5.81 -29.43 -20.96
N ARG A 409 -6.76 -30.37 -21.07
CA ARG A 409 -6.48 -31.80 -21.07
C ARG A 409 -6.11 -32.26 -22.48
N ASN A 410 -7.06 -32.81 -23.21
CA ASN A 410 -6.95 -33.11 -24.65
C ASN A 410 -8.26 -32.70 -25.35
N PRO A 411 -8.54 -31.39 -25.52
CA PRO A 411 -9.63 -30.96 -26.39
C PRO A 411 -9.39 -31.46 -27.81
N ARG A 412 -10.41 -31.97 -28.49
CA ARG A 412 -10.31 -32.45 -29.87
C ARG A 412 -10.46 -31.32 -30.88
N ASN A 413 -11.30 -30.34 -30.58
CA ASN A 413 -11.64 -29.22 -31.45
C ASN A 413 -11.42 -27.89 -30.71
N ILE A 414 -10.45 -27.10 -31.17
CA ILE A 414 -10.08 -25.81 -30.60
C ILE A 414 -10.48 -24.71 -31.58
N ALA A 415 -11.28 -23.75 -31.14
CA ALA A 415 -11.50 -22.50 -31.87
C ALA A 415 -10.55 -21.40 -31.35
N VAL A 416 -9.90 -20.66 -32.25
CA VAL A 416 -9.04 -19.51 -31.93
C VAL A 416 -9.58 -18.26 -32.60
N ILE A 417 -10.09 -17.32 -31.81
CA ILE A 417 -10.79 -16.11 -32.29
C ILE A 417 -9.97 -14.88 -31.91
N GLY A 418 -9.83 -13.93 -32.83
CA GLY A 418 -9.22 -12.62 -32.58
C GLY A 418 -7.87 -12.43 -33.26
N GLN A 419 -7.66 -11.23 -33.82
CA GLN A 419 -6.46 -10.85 -34.57
C GLN A 419 -5.15 -11.05 -33.79
N ASP A 420 -5.19 -10.85 -32.48
CA ASP A 420 -4.05 -10.93 -31.57
C ASP A 420 -3.50 -12.36 -31.39
N ALA A 421 -4.20 -13.40 -31.86
CA ALA A 421 -3.63 -14.74 -31.97
C ALA A 421 -2.62 -14.88 -33.13
N GLY A 422 -2.71 -14.00 -34.13
CA GLY A 422 -2.09 -14.16 -35.45
C GLY A 422 -0.87 -13.28 -35.74
N PRO A 423 -0.21 -13.50 -36.89
CA PRO A 423 0.84 -12.61 -37.39
C PRO A 423 0.22 -11.34 -38.02
N SER A 424 0.96 -10.23 -37.98
CA SER A 424 0.55 -9.01 -38.69
C SER A 424 0.50 -9.24 -40.21
N PRO A 425 -0.60 -8.88 -40.91
CA PRO A 425 -0.64 -8.84 -42.37
C PRO A 425 0.38 -7.89 -43.00
N LEU A 426 0.88 -6.90 -42.24
CA LEU A 426 1.92 -5.95 -42.65
C LEU A 426 3.34 -6.47 -42.35
N GLY A 427 3.47 -7.68 -41.79
CA GLY A 427 4.73 -8.28 -41.35
C GLY A 427 5.22 -7.77 -40.00
N ILE A 428 6.17 -8.52 -39.42
CA ILE A 428 6.73 -8.33 -38.06
C ILE A 428 7.31 -6.93 -37.78
N HIS A 429 7.64 -6.15 -38.82
CA HIS A 429 8.18 -4.79 -38.72
C HIS A 429 7.35 -3.73 -39.47
N GLY A 430 6.14 -4.07 -39.95
CA GLY A 430 5.31 -3.16 -40.77
C GLY A 430 5.00 -1.82 -40.10
N CYS A 431 4.95 -1.79 -38.76
CA CYS A 431 4.68 -0.60 -37.96
C CYS A 431 5.92 0.27 -37.65
N GLY A 432 7.07 -0.05 -38.26
CA GLY A 432 8.32 0.70 -38.17
C GLY A 432 9.09 0.54 -36.85
N ALA A 433 10.23 1.22 -36.76
CA ALA A 433 11.22 1.09 -35.67
C ALA A 433 10.75 1.48 -34.25
N LEU A 434 9.52 2.00 -34.12
CA LEU A 434 8.91 2.45 -32.85
C LEU A 434 7.47 1.89 -32.68
N PHE A 435 7.09 0.90 -33.51
CA PHE A 435 5.76 0.27 -33.53
C PHE A 435 4.59 1.27 -33.48
N ARG A 436 4.67 2.31 -34.33
CA ARG A 436 3.75 3.47 -34.31
C ARG A 436 3.31 3.97 -35.69
N ASN A 437 3.82 3.39 -36.77
CA ASN A 437 3.55 3.82 -38.14
C ASN A 437 2.35 3.08 -38.77
N CYS A 438 1.87 2.01 -38.13
CA CYS A 438 0.60 1.38 -38.49
C CYS A 438 -0.58 2.21 -38.00
N ASP A 439 -1.70 2.07 -38.69
CA ASP A 439 -2.99 2.46 -38.16
C ASP A 439 -3.39 1.51 -37.01
N ILE A 440 -3.73 2.09 -35.86
CA ILE A 440 -4.17 1.36 -34.65
C ILE A 440 -5.52 0.66 -34.86
N LEU A 441 -6.25 1.01 -35.94
CA LEU A 441 -7.55 0.43 -36.30
C LEU A 441 -7.45 -0.77 -37.26
N GLN A 442 -6.24 -1.08 -37.74
CA GLN A 442 -5.99 -2.21 -38.63
C GLN A 442 -5.54 -3.44 -37.85
N ASN A 443 -5.67 -4.62 -38.47
CA ASN A 443 -5.09 -5.84 -37.91
C ASN A 443 -3.56 -5.70 -37.91
N ASN A 444 -2.99 -5.63 -36.70
CA ASN A 444 -1.56 -5.50 -36.46
C ASN A 444 -0.93 -6.81 -35.92
N GLY A 445 -1.70 -7.91 -35.88
CA GLY A 445 -1.30 -9.20 -35.30
C GLY A 445 -1.19 -9.17 -33.77
N THR A 446 -0.45 -10.13 -33.21
CA THR A 446 -0.22 -10.28 -31.77
C THR A 446 0.56 -9.12 -31.15
N LEU A 447 0.06 -8.58 -30.04
CA LEU A 447 0.60 -7.38 -29.39
C LEU A 447 1.68 -7.75 -28.36
N SER A 448 2.90 -8.03 -28.83
CA SER A 448 4.01 -8.48 -27.97
C SER A 448 4.60 -7.38 -27.07
N LEU A 449 4.52 -6.11 -27.48
CA LEU A 449 5.00 -4.91 -26.78
C LEU A 449 4.13 -3.69 -27.12
N GLY A 450 4.20 -2.63 -26.31
CA GLY A 450 3.67 -1.31 -26.66
C GLY A 450 4.58 -0.54 -27.63
N GLY A 451 4.09 0.61 -28.11
CA GLY A 451 4.83 1.49 -29.02
C GLY A 451 5.71 2.54 -28.31
N GLY A 452 6.69 3.09 -29.03
CA GLY A 452 7.58 4.14 -28.55
C GLY A 452 9.06 3.77 -28.54
N SER A 453 9.88 4.64 -27.96
CA SER A 453 11.33 4.47 -27.77
C SER A 453 11.70 3.15 -27.08
N GLY A 454 10.88 2.67 -26.14
CA GLY A 454 11.09 1.39 -25.43
C GLY A 454 10.74 0.12 -26.21
N TYR A 455 10.22 0.21 -27.44
CA TYR A 455 9.95 -0.94 -28.30
C TYR A 455 11.25 -1.54 -28.88
N ALA A 456 11.39 -2.86 -28.89
CA ALA A 456 12.51 -3.57 -29.52
C ALA A 456 12.05 -4.43 -30.71
N TRP A 457 12.95 -4.71 -31.65
CA TRP A 457 12.66 -5.62 -32.78
C TRP A 457 12.76 -7.08 -32.36
N ALA A 458 11.74 -7.85 -32.71
CA ALA A 458 11.72 -9.31 -32.58
C ALA A 458 12.39 -9.95 -33.78
N ASN A 459 13.41 -10.78 -33.57
CA ASN A 459 13.99 -11.59 -34.65
C ASN A 459 13.02 -12.71 -35.07
N ASN A 460 12.33 -13.33 -34.11
CA ASN A 460 11.40 -14.44 -34.34
C ASN A 460 10.18 -14.34 -33.40
N LEU A 461 9.19 -13.52 -33.75
CA LEU A 461 7.92 -13.43 -33.01
C LEU A 461 7.06 -14.69 -33.26
N ILE A 462 6.93 -15.56 -32.25
CA ILE A 462 6.15 -16.80 -32.33
C ILE A 462 4.74 -16.52 -31.79
N THR A 463 3.74 -16.47 -32.69
CA THR A 463 2.39 -16.03 -32.33
C THR A 463 1.62 -17.11 -31.54
N PRO A 464 0.58 -16.74 -30.77
CA PRO A 464 -0.23 -17.71 -30.03
C PRO A 464 -0.83 -18.80 -30.92
N LEU A 465 -1.39 -18.46 -32.09
CA LEU A 465 -1.93 -19.44 -33.02
C LEU A 465 -0.88 -20.47 -33.47
N GLN A 466 0.37 -20.04 -33.74
CA GLN A 466 1.46 -20.94 -34.15
C GLN A 466 1.83 -21.92 -33.04
N ALA A 467 1.89 -21.45 -31.79
CA ALA A 467 2.15 -22.31 -30.62
C ALA A 467 0.98 -23.27 -30.34
N ILE A 468 -0.28 -22.80 -30.43
CA ILE A 468 -1.49 -23.62 -30.28
C ILE A 468 -1.55 -24.70 -31.37
N GLN A 469 -1.30 -24.37 -32.64
CA GLN A 469 -1.25 -25.33 -33.74
C GLN A 469 -0.13 -26.37 -33.54
N SER A 470 1.05 -25.93 -33.08
CA SER A 470 2.16 -26.83 -32.77
C SER A 470 1.79 -27.82 -31.66
N LYS A 471 1.10 -27.35 -30.60
CA LYS A 471 0.67 -28.20 -29.49
C LYS A 471 -0.47 -29.15 -29.88
N ALA A 472 -1.40 -28.69 -30.72
CA ALA A 472 -2.51 -29.49 -31.22
C ALA A 472 -2.04 -30.70 -32.05
N LEU A 473 -0.93 -30.59 -32.78
CA LEU A 473 -0.30 -31.70 -33.49
C LEU A 473 0.21 -32.79 -32.53
N GLU A 474 0.68 -32.43 -31.33
CA GLU A 474 1.09 -33.41 -30.31
C GLU A 474 -0.11 -34.14 -29.67
N SER A 475 -1.23 -33.44 -29.46
CA SER A 475 -2.44 -33.99 -28.81
C SER A 475 -3.45 -34.62 -29.78
N ASN A 476 -3.15 -34.64 -31.09
CA ASN A 476 -4.07 -35.05 -32.16
C ASN A 476 -5.40 -34.25 -32.10
N SER A 477 -5.28 -32.94 -31.92
CA SER A 477 -6.38 -31.96 -31.90
C SER A 477 -6.47 -31.22 -33.24
N PHE A 478 -7.67 -30.84 -33.64
CA PHE A 478 -7.93 -29.92 -34.74
C PHE A 478 -8.04 -28.48 -34.22
N VAL A 479 -7.54 -27.51 -35.00
CA VAL A 479 -7.60 -26.08 -34.70
C VAL A 479 -8.26 -25.35 -35.88
N GLN A 480 -9.33 -24.63 -35.59
CA GLN A 480 -10.00 -23.69 -36.50
C GLN A 480 -9.86 -22.27 -35.95
N TRP A 481 -9.75 -21.26 -36.83
CA TRP A 481 -9.45 -19.90 -36.40
C TRP A 481 -10.10 -18.80 -37.23
N VAL A 482 -10.35 -17.64 -36.61
CA VAL A 482 -10.80 -16.41 -37.27
C VAL A 482 -10.02 -15.22 -36.70
N LEU A 483 -9.18 -14.59 -37.54
CA LEU A 483 -8.23 -13.52 -37.17
C LEU A 483 -8.69 -12.12 -37.61
N ASP A 484 -9.95 -11.94 -38.00
CA ASP A 484 -10.54 -10.63 -38.29
C ASP A 484 -11.68 -10.36 -37.30
N ASN A 485 -11.48 -9.37 -36.43
CA ASN A 485 -12.44 -8.97 -35.40
C ASN A 485 -13.73 -8.34 -36.00
N ASN A 486 -13.77 -8.09 -37.30
CA ASN A 486 -14.95 -7.59 -38.03
C ASN A 486 -15.75 -8.72 -38.69
N ALA A 487 -15.20 -9.94 -38.78
CA ALA A 487 -15.79 -11.06 -39.49
C ALA A 487 -16.84 -11.82 -38.65
N SER A 488 -17.69 -11.14 -37.89
CA SER A 488 -18.68 -11.73 -36.96
C SER A 488 -19.55 -12.82 -37.58
N SER A 489 -19.97 -12.66 -38.83
CA SER A 489 -20.75 -13.70 -39.53
C SER A 489 -19.95 -14.99 -39.73
N ILE A 490 -18.62 -14.92 -39.89
CA ILE A 490 -17.71 -16.07 -39.98
C ILE A 490 -17.41 -16.62 -38.59
N ILE A 491 -17.17 -15.77 -37.58
CA ILE A 491 -17.00 -16.19 -36.18
C ILE A 491 -18.20 -17.06 -35.74
N LEU A 492 -19.43 -16.60 -35.98
CA LEU A 492 -20.65 -17.36 -35.66
C LEU A 492 -20.72 -18.70 -36.42
N GLN A 493 -20.27 -18.77 -37.68
CA GLN A 493 -20.26 -20.02 -38.46
C GLN A 493 -19.20 -21.01 -37.95
N THR A 494 -18.02 -20.52 -37.58
CA THR A 494 -16.94 -21.31 -36.96
C THR A 494 -17.35 -21.89 -35.60
N LEU A 495 -18.09 -21.13 -34.79
CA LEU A 495 -18.51 -21.56 -33.46
C LEU A 495 -19.76 -22.48 -33.48
N ALA A 496 -20.72 -22.25 -34.37
CA ALA A 496 -22.01 -22.93 -34.35
C ALA A 496 -22.09 -24.24 -35.17
N GLY A 497 -21.03 -24.62 -35.89
CA GLY A 497 -21.02 -25.84 -36.71
C GLY A 497 -21.91 -25.79 -37.96
N GLN A 498 -22.46 -24.62 -38.31
CA GLN A 498 -23.46 -24.48 -39.39
C GLN A 498 -22.84 -24.11 -40.74
N ASN A 499 -23.59 -24.38 -41.81
CA ASN A 499 -23.23 -24.10 -43.21
C ASN A 499 -21.93 -24.77 -43.72
N GLY A 500 -21.37 -25.74 -42.99
CA GLY A 500 -20.29 -26.62 -43.49
C GLY A 500 -18.88 -26.02 -43.50
N LEU A 501 -18.66 -24.91 -42.77
CA LEU A 501 -17.34 -24.29 -42.60
C LEU A 501 -16.62 -24.74 -41.31
N ALA A 502 -17.35 -25.27 -40.34
CA ALA A 502 -16.83 -25.96 -39.15
C ALA A 502 -17.25 -27.44 -39.19
N VAL A 503 -16.38 -28.32 -38.71
CA VAL A 503 -16.59 -29.79 -38.77
C VAL A 503 -17.48 -30.27 -37.62
N GLU A 504 -17.22 -29.76 -36.41
CA GLU A 504 -17.99 -29.98 -35.18
C GLU A 504 -17.96 -28.67 -34.36
N ASN A 505 -18.77 -28.58 -33.30
CA ASN A 505 -18.64 -27.49 -32.32
C ASN A 505 -17.30 -27.62 -31.56
N PRO A 506 -16.65 -26.51 -31.16
CA PRO A 506 -15.41 -26.55 -30.39
C PRO A 506 -15.61 -27.05 -28.94
N ASP A 507 -14.65 -27.81 -28.42
CA ASP A 507 -14.57 -28.18 -27.00
C ASP A 507 -14.13 -26.98 -26.12
N VAL A 508 -13.42 -26.03 -26.74
CA VAL A 508 -12.86 -24.85 -26.11
C VAL A 508 -12.63 -23.73 -27.13
N CYS A 509 -12.91 -22.49 -26.73
CA CYS A 509 -12.72 -21.30 -27.55
C CYS A 509 -11.71 -20.37 -26.89
N LEU A 510 -10.59 -20.13 -27.57
CA LEU A 510 -9.53 -19.22 -27.12
C LEU A 510 -9.71 -17.88 -27.81
N VAL A 511 -10.07 -16.83 -27.07
CA VAL A 511 -10.33 -15.49 -27.60
C VAL A 511 -9.17 -14.56 -27.26
N PHE A 512 -8.50 -14.03 -28.27
CA PHE A 512 -7.35 -13.16 -28.16
C PHE A 512 -7.74 -11.70 -28.38
N ALA A 513 -7.52 -10.87 -27.36
CA ALA A 513 -7.95 -9.49 -27.32
C ALA A 513 -6.82 -8.57 -26.80
N ASP A 514 -6.47 -7.57 -27.59
CA ASP A 514 -5.39 -6.63 -27.28
C ASP A 514 -5.89 -5.27 -26.80
N ARG A 515 -5.01 -4.51 -26.13
CA ARG A 515 -5.14 -3.05 -25.95
C ARG A 515 -3.78 -2.37 -26.06
N TYR A 516 -3.51 -1.85 -27.25
CA TYR A 516 -2.32 -1.03 -27.56
C TYR A 516 -2.14 0.18 -26.62
N GLN A 517 -0.87 0.47 -26.32
CA GLN A 517 -0.39 1.56 -25.46
C GLN A 517 0.94 2.07 -26.03
N ARG A 518 1.26 3.37 -25.89
CA ARG A 518 2.55 3.91 -26.36
C ARG A 518 3.02 5.19 -25.66
N GLU A 519 4.31 5.45 -25.82
CA GLU A 519 4.91 6.80 -25.75
C GLU A 519 4.11 7.82 -26.57
N ASN A 520 3.98 9.04 -26.04
CA ASN A 520 3.21 10.18 -26.51
C ASN A 520 1.68 10.01 -26.59
N MET A 521 1.11 9.00 -25.93
CA MET A 521 -0.34 8.85 -25.86
C MET A 521 -0.81 8.12 -24.60
N ASP A 522 -1.29 8.88 -23.61
CA ASP A 522 -2.06 8.31 -22.51
C ASP A 522 -3.43 7.78 -22.99
N ARG A 523 -3.99 6.81 -22.27
CA ARG A 523 -5.25 6.17 -22.64
C ARG A 523 -6.47 7.04 -22.31
N ASN A 524 -7.33 7.25 -23.30
CA ASN A 524 -8.63 7.93 -23.15
C ASN A 524 -9.58 7.22 -22.17
N ASP A 525 -9.47 5.90 -22.06
CA ASP A 525 -10.16 5.03 -21.10
C ASP A 525 -9.37 3.73 -20.88
N LEU A 526 -9.75 2.93 -19.89
CA LEU A 526 -9.21 1.58 -19.69
C LEU A 526 -10.08 0.51 -20.39
N ASN A 527 -10.99 0.85 -21.30
CA ASN A 527 -11.72 -0.15 -22.09
C ASN A 527 -10.75 -1.01 -22.92
N LEU A 528 -11.20 -2.18 -23.39
CA LEU A 528 -10.48 -2.90 -24.44
C LEU A 528 -10.72 -2.21 -25.80
N ASN A 529 -11.98 -1.97 -26.16
CA ASN A 529 -12.33 -1.26 -27.39
C ASN A 529 -11.86 0.21 -27.36
N ILE A 530 -11.25 0.67 -28.45
CA ILE A 530 -10.88 2.08 -28.66
C ILE A 530 -12.09 2.78 -29.27
N GLY A 531 -13.04 3.21 -28.42
CA GLY A 531 -14.34 3.70 -28.87
C GLY A 531 -15.06 2.65 -29.73
N ASN A 532 -15.60 3.07 -30.89
CA ASN A 532 -16.25 2.17 -31.86
C ASN A 532 -15.26 1.60 -32.91
N TRP A 533 -13.95 1.79 -32.72
CA TRP A 533 -12.97 1.58 -33.79
C TRP A 533 -12.19 0.26 -33.70
N THR A 534 -12.11 -0.36 -32.52
CA THR A 534 -11.63 -1.74 -32.35
C THR A 534 -12.71 -2.58 -31.67
N ARG A 535 -12.67 -3.91 -31.89
CA ARG A 535 -13.74 -4.86 -31.52
C ARG A 535 -13.28 -5.99 -30.59
N SER A 536 -12.24 -5.72 -29.81
CA SER A 536 -11.62 -6.69 -28.88
C SER A 536 -12.59 -7.18 -27.79
N GLU A 537 -13.54 -6.35 -27.37
CA GLU A 537 -14.59 -6.72 -26.40
C GLU A 537 -15.81 -7.39 -27.06
N ASP A 538 -16.17 -6.97 -28.28
CA ASP A 538 -17.23 -7.60 -29.08
C ASP A 538 -16.96 -9.09 -29.32
N ILE A 539 -15.74 -9.45 -29.75
CA ILE A 539 -15.41 -10.84 -30.08
C ILE A 539 -15.45 -11.75 -28.84
N ILE A 540 -15.23 -11.21 -27.64
CA ILE A 540 -15.39 -11.95 -26.39
C ILE A 540 -16.87 -12.22 -26.12
N LEU A 541 -17.73 -11.20 -26.28
CA LEU A 541 -19.18 -11.32 -26.09
C LEU A 541 -19.82 -12.24 -27.15
N GLU A 542 -19.46 -12.08 -28.42
CA GLU A 542 -19.91 -12.93 -29.53
C GLU A 542 -19.47 -14.39 -29.33
N THR A 543 -18.23 -14.62 -28.88
CA THR A 543 -17.75 -15.99 -28.61
C THR A 543 -18.44 -16.58 -27.37
N ALA A 544 -18.50 -15.87 -26.26
CA ALA A 544 -19.13 -16.36 -25.03
C ALA A 544 -20.64 -16.57 -25.16
N ALA A 545 -21.32 -15.89 -26.10
CA ALA A 545 -22.72 -16.16 -26.43
C ALA A 545 -22.93 -17.50 -27.18
N ASN A 546 -21.89 -18.02 -27.87
CA ASN A 546 -22.00 -19.20 -28.74
C ASN A 546 -21.11 -20.38 -28.31
N CYS A 547 -20.20 -20.18 -27.35
CA CYS A 547 -19.26 -21.17 -26.85
C CYS A 547 -19.23 -21.18 -25.32
N ASN A 548 -19.71 -22.27 -24.72
CA ASN A 548 -19.85 -22.40 -23.26
C ASN A 548 -18.52 -22.60 -22.50
N ASN A 549 -17.41 -22.77 -23.22
CA ASN A 549 -16.07 -22.90 -22.68
C ASN A 549 -15.12 -21.89 -23.34
N THR A 550 -15.38 -20.61 -23.09
CA THR A 550 -14.59 -19.48 -23.60
C THR A 550 -13.47 -19.14 -22.62
N ILE A 551 -12.22 -19.16 -23.11
CA ILE A 551 -11.02 -18.69 -22.41
C ILE A 551 -10.55 -17.43 -23.13
N VAL A 552 -10.54 -16.29 -22.45
CA VAL A 552 -10.05 -15.02 -23.00
C VAL A 552 -8.55 -14.87 -22.76
N VAL A 553 -7.81 -14.15 -23.60
CA VAL A 553 -6.38 -13.84 -23.47
C VAL A 553 -6.15 -12.36 -23.74
N LEU A 554 -5.44 -11.67 -22.83
CA LEU A 554 -5.26 -10.22 -22.88
C LEU A 554 -3.80 -9.77 -23.01
N HIS A 555 -3.41 -9.36 -24.21
CA HIS A 555 -2.15 -8.63 -24.42
C HIS A 555 -2.34 -7.14 -24.12
N VAL A 556 -1.97 -6.73 -22.91
CA VAL A 556 -2.24 -5.38 -22.37
C VAL A 556 -1.07 -4.88 -21.50
N GLY A 557 -0.66 -3.62 -21.69
CA GLY A 557 0.44 -3.00 -20.92
C GLY A 557 0.07 -2.53 -19.51
N GLY A 558 -1.18 -2.74 -19.08
CA GLY A 558 -1.73 -2.27 -17.81
C GLY A 558 -3.23 -2.55 -17.68
N PRO A 559 -3.89 -2.13 -16.59
CA PRO A 559 -5.27 -2.53 -16.25
C PRO A 559 -6.32 -2.18 -17.31
N VAL A 560 -7.38 -2.99 -17.42
CA VAL A 560 -8.51 -2.79 -18.36
C VAL A 560 -9.90 -3.16 -17.80
N ILE A 561 -10.97 -2.54 -18.34
CA ILE A 561 -12.35 -2.97 -18.11
C ILE A 561 -12.59 -4.37 -18.68
N MET A 562 -13.32 -5.18 -17.90
CA MET A 562 -13.83 -6.48 -18.36
C MET A 562 -15.28 -6.74 -17.93
N GLU A 563 -15.94 -5.79 -17.25
CA GLU A 563 -17.24 -5.95 -16.56
C GLU A 563 -18.36 -6.55 -17.42
N ALA A 564 -18.41 -6.23 -18.72
CA ALA A 564 -19.49 -6.67 -19.61
C ALA A 564 -19.50 -8.19 -19.87
N TRP A 565 -18.35 -8.87 -19.74
CA TRP A 565 -18.17 -10.25 -20.24
C TRP A 565 -17.57 -11.21 -19.22
N ILE A 566 -16.66 -10.74 -18.37
CA ILE A 566 -16.00 -11.50 -17.29
C ILE A 566 -16.94 -12.36 -16.42
N ASP A 567 -18.12 -11.87 -16.05
CA ASP A 567 -19.06 -12.55 -15.13
C ASP A 567 -20.06 -13.43 -15.88
N ASN A 568 -19.97 -13.48 -17.22
CA ASN A 568 -20.64 -14.48 -18.04
C ASN A 568 -20.18 -15.89 -17.61
N PRO A 569 -21.10 -16.84 -17.34
CA PRO A 569 -20.75 -18.20 -16.95
C PRO A 569 -19.95 -18.95 -18.04
N ASN A 570 -20.11 -18.57 -19.31
CA ASN A 570 -19.43 -19.19 -20.45
C ASN A 570 -17.98 -18.71 -20.61
N VAL A 571 -17.59 -17.60 -19.96
CA VAL A 571 -16.17 -17.19 -19.84
C VAL A 571 -15.57 -17.96 -18.66
N THR A 572 -15.05 -19.15 -18.94
CA THR A 572 -14.58 -20.10 -17.92
C THR A 572 -13.21 -19.74 -17.37
N ALA A 573 -12.39 -19.06 -18.18
CA ALA A 573 -11.17 -18.40 -17.76
C ALA A 573 -10.88 -17.14 -18.61
N VAL A 574 -9.93 -16.35 -18.15
CA VAL A 574 -9.37 -15.19 -18.89
C VAL A 574 -7.85 -15.41 -19.05
N LEU A 575 -7.03 -14.38 -19.24
CA LEU A 575 -5.57 -14.41 -19.13
C LEU A 575 -5.01 -13.00 -19.14
N ALA A 576 -3.84 -12.76 -18.55
CA ALA A 576 -3.04 -11.56 -18.82
C ALA A 576 -1.53 -11.89 -18.97
N PRO A 577 -1.05 -12.28 -20.18
CA PRO A 577 0.40 -12.33 -20.51
C PRO A 577 1.08 -10.95 -20.55
N LEU A 578 0.29 -9.88 -20.48
CA LEU A 578 0.72 -8.49 -20.57
C LEU A 578 1.44 -8.21 -21.90
N PHE A 579 2.71 -7.81 -21.89
CA PHE A 579 3.56 -7.58 -23.07
C PHE A 579 4.79 -8.51 -23.03
N PRO A 580 4.66 -9.77 -23.46
CA PRO A 580 5.64 -10.84 -23.26
C PRO A 580 6.80 -10.89 -24.28
N GLY A 581 6.89 -9.95 -25.21
CA GLY A 581 7.94 -9.97 -26.24
C GLY A 581 7.82 -11.14 -27.24
N GLU A 582 8.92 -11.51 -27.88
CA GLU A 582 8.89 -12.43 -29.04
C GLU A 582 8.45 -13.87 -28.72
N GLN A 583 8.51 -14.28 -27.44
CA GLN A 583 8.15 -15.61 -26.98
C GLN A 583 6.70 -15.73 -26.47
N THR A 584 5.81 -14.81 -26.89
CA THR A 584 4.37 -14.80 -26.55
C THR A 584 3.73 -16.18 -26.63
N GLY A 585 3.59 -16.77 -27.82
CA GLY A 585 2.88 -18.06 -27.99
C GLY A 585 3.47 -19.21 -27.15
N PRO A 586 4.81 -19.42 -27.17
CA PRO A 586 5.45 -20.47 -26.38
C PRO A 586 5.28 -20.33 -24.87
N GLY A 587 5.37 -19.12 -24.30
CA GLY A 587 5.16 -18.91 -22.86
C GLY A 587 3.69 -18.94 -22.45
N LEU A 588 2.79 -18.52 -23.34
CA LEU A 588 1.35 -18.48 -23.12
C LEU A 588 0.71 -19.88 -22.98
N VAL A 589 1.11 -20.81 -23.86
CA VAL A 589 0.61 -22.18 -23.88
C VAL A 589 0.91 -22.91 -22.56
N ASP A 590 1.88 -22.42 -21.78
CA ASP A 590 2.25 -23.00 -20.50
C ASP A 590 1.26 -22.62 -19.34
N ILE A 591 0.53 -21.48 -19.39
CA ILE A 591 -0.11 -20.84 -18.19
C ILE A 591 -1.57 -20.27 -18.33
N LEU A 592 -2.29 -20.46 -19.46
CA LEU A 592 -3.65 -19.95 -19.75
C LEU A 592 -4.72 -19.78 -18.59
N TRP A 593 -4.89 -18.59 -17.98
CA TRP A 593 -5.89 -18.27 -16.92
C TRP A 593 -6.05 -16.75 -16.44
N VAL A 594 -7.26 -16.08 -16.34
CA VAL A 594 -7.93 -15.36 -15.14
C VAL A 594 -7.89 -13.67 -15.20
N GLY A 595 -8.89 -12.74 -14.78
CA GLY A 595 -9.33 -11.25 -15.22
C GLY A 595 -9.02 -9.79 -14.48
N LYS A 596 -9.69 -8.56 -14.22
CA LYS A 596 -10.92 -7.61 -14.46
C LYS A 596 -10.94 -6.11 -13.81
N LYS A 597 -11.37 -4.98 -14.51
CA LYS A 597 -12.04 -3.59 -14.18
C LYS A 597 -11.37 -2.19 -13.87
N GLU A 598 -12.09 -1.03 -14.10
CA GLU A 598 -11.61 0.43 -14.06
C GLU A 598 -12.15 1.40 -12.97
N THR A 599 -13.43 1.42 -12.55
CA THR A 599 -14.01 2.52 -11.72
C THR A 599 -13.38 2.75 -10.34
N ASP A 600 -12.41 1.90 -10.00
CA ASP A 600 -11.89 1.68 -8.67
C ASP A 600 -10.55 2.45 -8.47
N TYR A 601 -9.96 2.95 -9.57
CA TYR A 601 -8.73 3.77 -9.60
C TYR A 601 -9.00 5.28 -9.34
N PRO A 602 -7.98 6.09 -8.98
CA PRO A 602 -8.18 7.50 -8.66
C PRO A 602 -8.62 8.35 -9.88
N PRO A 603 -9.58 9.30 -9.71
CA PRO A 603 -10.06 10.16 -10.78
C PRO A 603 -9.05 11.25 -11.16
N HIS A 604 -9.15 11.77 -12.38
CA HIS A 604 -8.34 12.90 -12.91
C HIS A 604 -6.81 12.73 -12.81
N THR A 605 -6.31 11.50 -12.85
CA THR A 605 -4.87 11.19 -12.76
C THR A 605 -4.03 11.60 -13.98
N ILE A 606 -4.67 11.90 -15.13
CA ILE A 606 -4.05 12.60 -16.27
C ILE A 606 -4.61 14.01 -16.33
N SER A 607 -3.75 15.02 -16.28
CA SER A 607 -4.11 16.44 -16.35
C SER A 607 -4.01 16.96 -17.78
N ALA A 608 -5.15 17.33 -18.38
CA ALA A 608 -5.25 17.85 -19.75
C ALA A 608 -5.90 19.25 -19.86
N PRO A 609 -5.51 20.27 -19.07
CA PRO A 609 -6.10 21.61 -19.13
C PRO A 609 -5.70 22.37 -20.40
N HIS A 610 -6.65 23.09 -20.99
CA HIS A 610 -6.42 23.95 -22.16
C HIS A 610 -5.70 25.26 -21.75
N THR A 611 -4.41 25.17 -21.44
CA THR A 611 -3.56 26.30 -21.02
C THR A 611 -2.11 26.12 -21.49
N VAL A 612 -1.40 27.24 -21.67
CA VAL A 612 0.03 27.27 -22.02
C VAL A 612 0.97 26.87 -20.86
N THR A 613 0.47 26.82 -19.63
CA THR A 613 1.23 26.45 -18.42
C THR A 613 0.57 25.31 -17.62
N PRO A 614 0.44 24.11 -18.21
CA PRO A 614 -0.31 23.00 -17.61
C PRO A 614 0.28 22.51 -16.29
N GLN A 615 -0.58 22.15 -15.33
CA GLN A 615 -0.22 21.74 -13.97
C GLN A 615 -0.84 20.39 -13.62
N ALA A 616 -0.13 19.53 -12.87
CA ALA A 616 -0.61 18.29 -12.28
C ALA A 616 -0.24 18.28 -10.79
N ASN A 617 -1.21 18.59 -9.92
CA ASN A 617 -1.00 18.56 -8.47
C ASN A 617 -1.23 17.14 -7.93
N PHE A 618 -0.22 16.57 -7.27
CA PHE A 618 -0.25 15.20 -6.76
C PHE A 618 -0.90 15.16 -5.36
N THR A 619 -2.17 15.60 -5.27
CA THR A 619 -2.88 15.80 -4.00
C THR A 619 -3.23 14.48 -3.27
N GLU A 620 -3.09 13.34 -3.94
CA GLU A 620 -3.15 12.00 -3.36
C GLU A 620 -1.92 11.63 -2.50
N LYS A 621 -0.82 12.39 -2.59
CA LYS A 621 0.44 12.11 -1.87
C LYS A 621 0.95 10.67 -2.13
N LEU A 622 1.10 9.90 -1.06
CA LEU A 622 1.56 8.50 -1.02
C LEU A 622 0.54 7.47 -1.57
N LYS A 623 -0.70 7.91 -1.86
CA LYS A 623 -1.88 7.04 -2.05
C LYS A 623 -2.13 6.82 -3.54
N ILE A 624 -1.21 6.11 -4.20
CA ILE A 624 -1.38 5.59 -5.57
C ILE A 624 -1.68 4.09 -5.56
N ASP A 625 -2.29 3.57 -6.64
CA ASP A 625 -2.59 2.15 -6.84
C ASP A 625 -3.23 1.48 -5.60
N TYR A 626 -2.81 0.28 -5.17
CA TYR A 626 -3.43 -0.43 -4.03
C TYR A 626 -3.55 0.43 -2.76
N ARG A 627 -2.62 1.37 -2.53
CA ARG A 627 -2.62 2.29 -1.37
C ARG A 627 -3.83 3.24 -1.40
N TRP A 628 -4.29 3.63 -2.59
CA TRP A 628 -5.55 4.34 -2.77
C TRP A 628 -6.74 3.44 -2.42
N PHE A 629 -6.79 2.23 -2.99
CA PHE A 629 -7.90 1.29 -2.79
C PHE A 629 -8.04 0.91 -1.30
N ASP A 630 -6.93 0.72 -0.60
CA ASP A 630 -6.89 0.41 0.83
C ASP A 630 -7.33 1.61 1.67
N THR A 631 -6.81 2.82 1.38
CA THR A 631 -7.20 4.05 2.10
C THR A 631 -8.68 4.35 2.02
N TYR A 632 -9.31 4.12 0.85
CA TYR A 632 -10.72 4.43 0.60
C TYR A 632 -11.65 3.21 0.73
N ASN A 633 -11.14 2.08 1.24
CA ASN A 633 -11.86 0.80 1.37
C ASN A 633 -12.57 0.35 0.07
N ILE A 634 -12.00 0.69 -1.08
CA ILE A 634 -12.46 0.24 -2.39
C ILE A 634 -12.04 -1.21 -2.54
N THR A 635 -12.95 -2.10 -2.90
CA THR A 635 -12.61 -3.51 -3.19
C THR A 635 -12.25 -3.64 -4.68
N PRO A 636 -10.96 -3.83 -5.04
CA PRO A 636 -10.62 -4.20 -6.41
C PRO A 636 -11.28 -5.55 -6.69
N ARG A 637 -11.65 -5.83 -7.94
CA ARG A 637 -12.18 -7.18 -8.25
C ARG A 637 -11.17 -8.26 -7.87
N PHE A 638 -9.92 -8.02 -8.18
CA PHE A 638 -8.81 -8.89 -7.86
C PHE A 638 -7.76 -8.03 -7.15
N GLY A 639 -7.43 -8.39 -5.92
CA GLY A 639 -6.19 -7.92 -5.30
C GLY A 639 -4.99 -8.47 -6.06
N GLU A 640 -3.78 -8.15 -5.60
CA GLU A 640 -2.56 -8.66 -6.21
C GLU A 640 -2.65 -10.19 -6.40
N PRO A 641 -2.52 -10.70 -7.63
CA PRO A 641 -2.88 -12.07 -7.92
C PRO A 641 -1.81 -13.05 -7.46
N SER A 642 -2.14 -13.80 -6.41
CA SER A 642 -1.47 -15.05 -6.11
C SER A 642 -1.50 -15.93 -7.37
N LEU A 643 -0.33 -16.34 -7.84
CA LEU A 643 -0.15 -17.03 -9.12
C LEU A 643 -0.68 -18.48 -9.10
N THR A 644 -1.26 -18.95 -8.00
CA THR A 644 -1.66 -20.35 -7.83
C THR A 644 -3.00 -20.53 -7.14
N ASN A 645 -3.69 -21.60 -7.53
CA ASN A 645 -4.87 -22.11 -6.84
C ASN A 645 -4.49 -22.89 -5.55
N THR A 646 -3.46 -22.47 -4.81
CA THR A 646 -3.07 -23.10 -3.54
C THR A 646 -3.57 -22.30 -2.34
N SER A 647 -4.42 -22.93 -1.53
CA SER A 647 -4.49 -22.56 -0.11
C SER A 647 -3.13 -22.87 0.52
N ALA A 648 -2.56 -21.92 1.24
CA ALA A 648 -1.28 -22.09 1.93
C ALA A 648 -1.41 -21.75 3.41
N ASP A 649 -1.20 -22.76 4.26
CA ASP A 649 -1.07 -22.58 5.70
C ASP A 649 0.29 -21.95 5.98
N HIS A 650 0.26 -20.70 6.46
CA HIS A 650 1.44 -19.93 6.82
C HIS A 650 1.64 -19.88 8.35
N ASN A 651 2.89 -19.74 8.81
CA ASN A 651 3.22 -19.47 10.22
C ASN A 651 4.38 -18.46 10.29
N ILE A 652 4.29 -17.40 11.12
CA ILE A 652 5.40 -16.44 11.34
C ILE A 652 6.45 -17.03 12.30
N GLY A 653 7.72 -16.79 12.00
CA GLY A 653 8.78 -16.57 13.00
C GLY A 653 9.47 -15.23 12.75
N ILE A 654 9.94 -14.54 13.79
CA ILE A 654 10.79 -13.36 13.65
C ILE A 654 12.17 -13.68 14.24
N ASN A 655 13.22 -13.24 13.54
CA ASN A 655 14.57 -13.14 14.07
C ASN A 655 15.01 -11.67 14.11
N LEU A 656 15.76 -11.28 15.14
CA LEU A 656 16.13 -9.88 15.43
C LEU A 656 17.63 -9.60 15.23
N ASP A 657 18.30 -10.45 14.46
CA ASP A 657 19.68 -10.24 14.04
C ASP A 657 19.79 -8.98 13.17
N THR A 658 20.42 -7.93 13.73
CA THR A 658 20.79 -6.71 12.99
C THR A 658 22.15 -6.92 12.32
N TYR A 659 22.26 -6.61 11.03
CA TYR A 659 23.50 -6.71 10.26
C TYR A 659 23.62 -5.63 9.17
N PRO A 660 24.85 -5.16 8.84
CA PRO A 660 25.05 -4.09 7.87
C PRO A 660 24.72 -4.52 6.44
N ASP A 661 24.36 -3.57 5.59
CA ASP A 661 24.15 -3.82 4.16
C ASP A 661 25.47 -4.11 3.42
N ALA A 662 25.74 -5.39 3.18
CA ALA A 662 26.87 -5.86 2.39
C ALA A 662 26.66 -5.80 0.87
N HIS A 663 25.46 -5.40 0.38
CA HIS A 663 25.06 -5.50 -1.02
C HIS A 663 25.10 -4.16 -1.77
N GLY A 664 25.06 -3.02 -1.07
CA GLY A 664 25.23 -1.69 -1.68
C GLY A 664 26.59 -1.52 -2.37
N ILE A 665 26.56 -1.36 -3.70
CA ILE A 665 27.72 -1.09 -4.56
C ILE A 665 28.16 0.37 -4.45
N GLN A 666 27.19 1.28 -4.37
CA GLN A 666 27.40 2.67 -3.95
C GLN A 666 26.58 2.96 -2.70
N GLU A 667 26.94 4.03 -2.00
CA GLU A 667 26.30 4.50 -0.77
C GLU A 667 25.67 5.88 -0.99
N THR A 668 24.47 6.04 -0.45
CA THR A 668 23.69 7.29 -0.39
C THR A 668 24.04 8.07 0.89
N ASN A 669 23.88 9.39 0.88
CA ASN A 669 24.06 10.24 2.08
C ASN A 669 22.76 10.42 2.89
N GLU A 670 21.70 9.66 2.57
CA GLU A 670 20.40 9.68 3.26
C GLU A 670 20.55 9.54 4.79
N GLN A 671 20.14 10.58 5.51
CA GLN A 671 20.28 10.63 6.97
C GLN A 671 19.04 10.15 7.70
N PHE A 672 19.26 9.57 8.88
CA PHE A 672 18.18 9.13 9.76
C PHE A 672 18.35 9.64 11.19
N ASP A 673 17.25 9.83 11.91
CA ASP A 673 17.31 10.28 13.31
C ASP A 673 17.88 9.19 14.23
N GLY A 674 18.80 9.60 15.12
CA GLY A 674 19.62 8.70 15.94
C GLY A 674 20.79 8.01 15.22
N GLN A 675 21.14 8.43 14.00
CA GLN A 675 22.27 7.85 13.25
C GLN A 675 23.63 8.08 13.93
N THR A 676 24.40 7.02 14.11
CA THR A 676 25.81 7.07 14.54
C THR A 676 26.77 6.74 13.39
N GLU A 677 28.06 7.03 13.58
CA GLU A 677 29.10 6.79 12.58
C GLU A 677 29.15 5.31 12.15
N GLY A 678 29.26 5.06 10.84
CA GLY A 678 29.28 3.73 10.24
C GLY A 678 27.92 3.05 10.05
N GLN A 679 26.80 3.66 10.48
CA GLN A 679 25.46 3.12 10.27
C GLN A 679 24.84 3.61 8.95
N SER A 680 24.30 2.68 8.14
CA SER A 680 23.59 2.98 6.89
C SER A 680 22.08 2.80 7.05
N ILE A 681 21.25 3.67 6.48
CA ILE A 681 19.78 3.49 6.53
C ILE A 681 19.31 2.17 5.86
N TYR A 682 20.17 1.53 5.09
CA TYR A 682 19.91 0.24 4.43
C TYR A 682 20.31 -0.99 5.24
N ASP A 683 20.93 -0.83 6.43
CA ASP A 683 21.23 -1.94 7.35
C ASP A 683 19.97 -2.74 7.67
N VAL A 684 20.08 -4.07 7.71
CA VAL A 684 18.98 -4.96 8.13
C VAL A 684 18.90 -4.93 9.65
N VAL A 685 17.71 -4.70 10.19
CA VAL A 685 17.45 -4.59 11.64
C VAL A 685 16.62 -5.76 12.20
N ALA A 686 15.92 -6.48 11.34
CA ALA A 686 15.23 -7.73 11.66
C ALA A 686 15.04 -8.57 10.40
N THR A 687 14.78 -9.88 10.55
CA THR A 687 14.30 -10.75 9.47
C THR A 687 13.00 -11.41 9.90
N ILE A 688 11.93 -11.20 9.15
CA ILE A 688 10.64 -11.85 9.37
C ILE A 688 10.55 -13.04 8.41
N SER A 689 10.16 -14.21 8.91
CA SER A 689 10.07 -15.43 8.12
C SER A 689 8.67 -16.02 8.20
N ALA A 690 8.18 -16.57 7.08
CA ALA A 690 6.92 -17.28 7.03
C ALA A 690 7.06 -18.64 6.34
N LYS A 691 6.58 -19.69 7.00
CA LYS A 691 6.59 -21.05 6.43
C LYS A 691 5.39 -21.22 5.50
N VAL A 692 5.61 -21.13 4.19
CA VAL A 692 4.61 -21.40 3.14
C VAL A 692 4.45 -22.92 2.97
N THR A 693 3.21 -23.41 2.83
CA THR A 693 2.91 -24.83 2.63
C THR A 693 1.91 -25.03 1.49
N ASN A 694 2.27 -25.77 0.44
CA ASN A 694 1.32 -26.09 -0.64
C ASN A 694 0.31 -27.14 -0.14
N THR A 695 -0.97 -26.77 0.01
CA THR A 695 -2.02 -27.72 0.42
C THR A 695 -2.81 -28.32 -0.74
N GLY A 696 -2.57 -27.87 -1.98
CA GLY A 696 -3.22 -28.35 -3.20
C GLY A 696 -2.61 -29.64 -3.79
N GLU A 697 -3.13 -30.07 -4.94
CA GLU A 697 -2.80 -31.36 -5.58
C GLU A 697 -1.66 -31.30 -6.61
N TRP A 698 -1.22 -30.11 -7.02
CA TRP A 698 -0.23 -29.88 -8.08
C TRP A 698 1.07 -29.29 -7.54
N ILE A 699 2.18 -29.43 -8.28
CA ILE A 699 3.41 -28.68 -7.99
C ILE A 699 3.13 -27.21 -8.32
N ALA A 700 3.47 -26.32 -7.39
CA ALA A 700 3.13 -24.90 -7.45
C ALA A 700 4.34 -24.02 -7.09
N SER A 701 4.27 -22.72 -7.37
CA SER A 701 5.24 -21.72 -6.88
C SER A 701 4.49 -20.50 -6.39
N GLU A 702 4.64 -20.15 -5.11
CA GLU A 702 3.83 -19.12 -4.45
C GLU A 702 4.63 -17.84 -4.18
N VAL A 703 3.98 -16.69 -4.23
CA VAL A 703 4.61 -15.39 -3.95
C VAL A 703 4.19 -14.97 -2.54
N ALA A 704 5.03 -15.27 -1.55
CA ALA A 704 4.81 -14.78 -0.20
C ALA A 704 5.21 -13.30 -0.14
N GLN A 705 4.31 -12.45 0.37
CA GLN A 705 4.49 -11.00 0.46
C GLN A 705 4.42 -10.54 1.92
N LEU A 706 5.12 -9.45 2.23
CA LEU A 706 5.14 -8.78 3.52
C LEU A 706 4.82 -7.29 3.36
N TYR A 707 3.86 -6.82 4.15
CA TYR A 707 3.44 -5.42 4.24
C TYR A 707 3.66 -4.88 5.65
N VAL A 708 3.91 -3.59 5.76
CA VAL A 708 4.01 -2.84 7.00
C VAL A 708 2.83 -1.90 7.12
N GLU A 709 2.18 -1.92 8.28
CA GLU A 709 1.17 -0.96 8.73
C GLU A 709 1.81 -0.08 9.82
N PHE A 710 1.69 1.23 9.65
CA PHE A 710 2.28 2.23 10.54
C PHE A 710 1.22 2.88 11.46
N PRO A 711 1.63 3.49 12.58
CA PRO A 711 0.73 4.27 13.41
C PRO A 711 -0.01 5.36 12.62
N ALA A 712 -1.33 5.47 12.77
CA ALA A 712 -2.19 6.37 11.99
C ALA A 712 -1.81 7.87 12.11
N VAL A 713 -1.07 8.26 13.14
CA VAL A 713 -0.53 9.62 13.34
C VAL A 713 0.48 10.04 12.26
N GLU A 714 1.06 9.09 11.51
CA GLU A 714 2.09 9.37 10.50
C GLU A 714 1.54 9.72 9.10
N GLU A 715 0.21 9.75 8.90
CA GLU A 715 -0.48 9.91 7.60
C GLU A 715 -0.14 8.85 6.52
N GLU A 716 0.48 7.73 6.90
CA GLU A 716 0.81 6.62 5.99
C GLU A 716 -0.42 6.00 5.32
N PRO A 717 -0.25 5.34 4.15
CA PRO A 717 -1.22 4.37 3.67
C PRO A 717 -1.46 3.24 4.69
N PRO A 718 -2.66 2.62 4.74
CA PRO A 718 -2.96 1.59 5.74
C PRO A 718 -1.97 0.42 5.75
N LYS A 719 -1.45 0.05 4.58
CA LYS A 719 -0.40 -0.96 4.41
C LYS A 719 0.53 -0.55 3.27
N VAL A 720 1.82 -0.82 3.41
CA VAL A 720 2.83 -0.62 2.35
C VAL A 720 3.74 -1.84 2.23
N LEU A 721 4.00 -2.28 1.01
CA LEU A 721 4.88 -3.43 0.75
C LEU A 721 6.31 -3.17 1.25
N ARG A 722 6.91 -4.16 1.92
CA ARG A 722 8.31 -4.16 2.41
C ARG A 722 9.03 -5.50 2.28
N GLY A 723 8.45 -6.47 1.58
CA GLY A 723 9.13 -7.72 1.24
C GLY A 723 8.30 -8.61 0.32
N PHE A 724 8.97 -9.40 -0.53
CA PHE A 724 8.35 -10.48 -1.28
C PHE A 724 9.37 -11.59 -1.56
N GLN A 725 8.91 -12.84 -1.68
CA GLN A 725 9.75 -13.96 -2.12
C GLN A 725 8.89 -15.02 -2.84
N LYS A 726 9.29 -15.37 -4.07
CA LYS A 726 8.74 -16.51 -4.81
C LYS A 726 9.35 -17.81 -4.29
N VAL A 727 8.57 -18.62 -3.57
CA VAL A 727 8.95 -19.99 -3.17
C VAL A 727 8.65 -20.96 -4.30
N LYS A 728 9.69 -21.59 -4.87
CA LYS A 728 9.63 -22.25 -6.19
C LYS A 728 9.47 -23.76 -6.07
N ASN A 729 8.64 -24.34 -6.95
CA ASN A 729 8.46 -25.78 -7.13
C ASN A 729 8.06 -26.55 -5.85
N LEU A 730 7.16 -25.97 -5.05
CA LEU A 730 6.55 -26.62 -3.90
C LEU A 730 5.67 -27.79 -4.37
N HIS A 731 6.11 -29.01 -4.09
CA HIS A 731 5.29 -30.21 -4.26
C HIS A 731 4.06 -30.20 -3.33
N PRO A 732 2.98 -30.93 -3.67
CA PRO A 732 1.84 -31.15 -2.79
C PRO A 732 2.24 -31.55 -1.37
N ARG A 733 1.67 -30.88 -0.37
CA ARG A 733 1.95 -31.04 1.08
C ARG A 733 3.38 -30.69 1.53
N ALA A 734 4.25 -30.19 0.64
CA ALA A 734 5.57 -29.69 1.01
C ALA A 734 5.52 -28.24 1.52
N SER A 735 6.56 -27.83 2.24
CA SER A 735 6.72 -26.47 2.76
C SER A 735 8.12 -25.91 2.46
N GLN A 736 8.20 -24.59 2.31
CA GLN A 736 9.44 -23.81 2.30
C GLN A 736 9.27 -22.60 3.24
N THR A 737 10.39 -21.98 3.66
CA THR A 737 10.35 -20.75 4.44
C THR A 737 10.67 -19.58 3.53
N ALA A 738 9.73 -18.65 3.38
CA ALA A 738 10.00 -17.32 2.87
C ALA A 738 10.62 -16.45 3.98
N SER A 739 11.53 -15.55 3.64
CA SER A 739 12.24 -14.69 4.58
C SER A 739 12.41 -13.28 4.01
N PHE A 740 12.06 -12.28 4.83
CA PHE A 740 11.98 -10.88 4.48
C PHE A 740 12.95 -10.09 5.38
N PRO A 741 14.12 -9.68 4.88
CA PRO A 741 15.03 -8.83 5.62
C PRO A 741 14.46 -7.40 5.67
N ILE A 742 14.19 -6.91 6.88
CA ILE A 742 13.63 -5.59 7.15
C ILE A 742 14.77 -4.62 7.42
N ARG A 743 14.92 -3.60 6.55
CA ARG A 743 15.99 -2.59 6.66
C ARG A 743 15.56 -1.43 7.53
N ARG A 744 16.53 -0.65 8.04
CA ARG A 744 16.24 0.53 8.87
C ARG A 744 15.37 1.57 8.15
N LYS A 745 15.45 1.67 6.82
CA LYS A 745 14.57 2.48 5.97
C LYS A 745 13.13 1.94 5.86
N ASP A 746 12.96 0.61 5.89
CA ASP A 746 11.66 -0.03 5.64
C ASP A 746 10.63 0.25 6.76
N ILE A 747 11.11 0.54 7.97
CA ILE A 747 10.32 0.85 9.18
C ILE A 747 10.39 2.32 9.60
N ARG A 748 10.79 3.22 8.69
CA ARG A 748 10.91 4.67 8.95
C ARG A 748 10.08 5.49 7.98
N VAL A 749 9.75 6.70 8.44
CA VAL A 749 9.02 7.74 7.70
C VAL A 749 9.89 8.98 7.57
N TRP A 750 9.68 9.76 6.52
CA TRP A 750 10.38 11.01 6.26
C TRP A 750 9.77 12.17 7.06
N ASP A 751 10.60 12.84 7.86
CA ASP A 751 10.21 14.05 8.57
C ASP A 751 10.69 15.30 7.81
N VAL A 752 9.72 16.00 7.23
CA VAL A 752 9.95 17.20 6.40
C VAL A 752 10.59 18.34 7.21
N ALA A 753 10.34 18.44 8.52
CA ALA A 753 10.89 19.49 9.37
C ALA A 753 12.33 19.20 9.81
N LEU A 754 12.67 17.92 10.01
CA LEU A 754 14.04 17.49 10.33
C LEU A 754 14.91 17.28 9.07
N GLN A 755 14.30 17.10 7.89
CA GLN A 755 14.93 16.62 6.66
C GLN A 755 15.69 15.29 6.87
N LYS A 756 15.04 14.34 7.57
CA LYS A 756 15.59 13.02 7.92
C LYS A 756 14.53 11.94 8.02
N TRP A 757 14.94 10.70 7.83
CA TRP A 757 14.14 9.52 8.13
C TRP A 757 14.08 9.22 9.63
N ARG A 758 12.90 9.24 10.26
CA ARG A 758 12.72 8.91 11.68
C ARG A 758 11.84 7.67 11.88
N LEU A 759 11.89 7.11 13.08
CA LEU A 759 10.86 6.16 13.51
C LEU A 759 9.52 6.91 13.74
N PRO A 760 8.38 6.21 13.70
CA PRO A 760 7.11 6.78 14.13
C PRO A 760 7.17 7.31 15.58
N GLN A 761 6.44 8.40 15.85
CA GLN A 761 6.54 9.13 17.13
C GLN A 761 5.91 8.35 18.31
N ALA A 762 4.84 7.61 18.05
CA ALA A 762 4.12 6.80 19.03
C ALA A 762 3.31 5.69 18.35
N GLY A 763 2.94 4.65 19.10
CA GLY A 763 2.11 3.54 18.63
C GLY A 763 2.91 2.31 18.18
N ASN A 764 2.22 1.42 17.46
CA ASN A 764 2.77 0.14 17.02
C ASN A 764 3.03 0.12 15.50
N ILE A 765 4.11 -0.53 15.08
CA ILE A 765 4.30 -0.98 13.69
C ILE A 765 3.77 -2.42 13.60
N THR A 766 2.86 -2.69 12.67
CA THR A 766 2.33 -4.04 12.46
C THR A 766 2.84 -4.62 11.14
N PHE A 767 3.53 -5.75 11.22
CA PHE A 767 3.96 -6.50 10.04
C PHE A 767 2.88 -7.52 9.66
N HIS A 768 2.45 -7.52 8.40
CA HIS A 768 1.47 -8.44 7.84
C HIS A 768 2.11 -9.32 6.78
N VAL A 769 1.75 -10.61 6.73
CA VAL A 769 2.31 -11.57 5.77
C VAL A 769 1.22 -12.43 5.14
N GLY A 770 1.35 -12.71 3.85
CA GLY A 770 0.40 -13.56 3.12
C GLY A 770 0.71 -13.68 1.63
N ALA A 771 -0.33 -13.89 0.83
CA ALA A 771 -0.24 -14.18 -0.62
C ALA A 771 -0.75 -13.03 -1.52
N SER A 772 -1.31 -11.97 -0.95
CA SER A 772 -1.63 -10.71 -1.61
C SER A 772 -1.76 -9.59 -0.58
N SER A 773 -1.74 -8.31 -0.99
CA SER A 773 -2.08 -7.13 -0.18
C SER A 773 -3.38 -7.25 0.63
N ARG A 774 -4.29 -8.16 0.25
CA ARG A 774 -5.59 -8.37 0.93
C ARG A 774 -5.85 -9.80 1.39
N ASN A 775 -4.90 -10.72 1.17
CA ASN A 775 -4.91 -12.06 1.75
C ASN A 775 -3.70 -12.19 2.69
N LEU A 776 -3.82 -11.53 3.85
CA LEU A 776 -2.79 -11.38 4.88
C LEU A 776 -3.23 -12.09 6.19
N PRO A 777 -3.30 -13.44 6.21
CA PRO A 777 -3.80 -14.20 7.36
C PRO A 777 -2.86 -14.18 8.58
N LEU A 778 -1.67 -13.61 8.44
CA LEU A 778 -0.67 -13.48 9.49
C LEU A 778 -0.35 -12.01 9.76
N PHE A 779 -0.28 -11.65 11.03
CA PHE A 779 0.17 -10.33 11.46
C PHE A 779 0.93 -10.40 12.79
N VAL A 780 1.76 -9.40 13.06
CA VAL A 780 2.49 -9.24 14.33
C VAL A 780 2.80 -7.77 14.60
N ALA A 781 2.33 -7.27 15.75
CA ALA A 781 2.47 -5.88 16.16
C ALA A 781 3.76 -5.65 16.97
N THR A 782 4.31 -4.44 16.87
CA THR A 782 5.59 -4.01 17.45
C THR A 782 5.45 -2.68 18.15
N ALA A 783 5.57 -2.63 19.48
CA ALA A 783 5.64 -1.38 20.22
C ALA A 783 6.95 -0.62 19.94
N ILE A 784 6.85 0.70 19.71
CA ILE A 784 8.01 1.60 19.74
C ILE A 784 8.07 2.26 21.11
N HIS A 785 9.15 2.03 21.85
CA HIS A 785 9.42 2.73 23.11
C HIS A 785 10.38 3.90 22.87
N THR A 786 9.98 5.10 23.28
CA THR A 786 10.67 6.37 22.95
C THR A 786 11.80 6.76 23.92
N GLN A 787 11.99 6.04 25.03
CA GLN A 787 12.96 6.41 26.08
C GLN A 787 14.36 5.77 25.92
N GLU A 788 14.51 4.76 25.06
CA GLU A 788 15.82 4.24 24.62
C GLU A 788 15.77 4.03 23.11
N GLN A 789 16.85 4.32 22.38
CA GLN A 789 16.94 4.13 20.91
C GLN A 789 17.12 2.64 20.51
N THR A 790 16.38 1.73 21.15
CA THR A 790 16.42 0.29 20.93
C THR A 790 15.02 -0.28 20.75
N LEU A 791 14.78 -0.94 19.62
CA LEU A 791 13.48 -1.53 19.26
C LEU A 791 13.18 -2.76 20.14
N ARG A 792 12.41 -2.59 21.22
CA ARG A 792 11.99 -3.69 22.11
C ARG A 792 10.59 -4.18 21.73
N LEU A 793 10.51 -5.24 20.91
CA LEU A 793 9.24 -5.86 20.53
C LEU A 793 8.56 -6.58 21.71
N SER A 794 7.24 -6.47 21.79
CA SER A 794 6.36 -7.26 22.67
C SER A 794 5.22 -7.85 21.85
N PHE A 795 4.96 -9.16 22.03
CA PHE A 795 4.02 -9.91 21.20
C PHE A 795 2.66 -10.08 21.91
N HIS A 796 1.57 -9.78 21.21
CA HIS A 796 0.21 -10.17 21.62
C HIS A 796 -0.28 -11.39 20.82
N LYS A 797 -1.26 -12.08 21.38
CA LYS A 797 -1.77 -13.39 20.95
C LYS A 797 -3.30 -13.34 20.87
N ALA A 798 -3.89 -14.07 19.93
CA ALA A 798 -5.34 -14.08 19.75
C ALA A 798 -6.04 -14.93 20.81
N ASP A 799 -6.92 -14.31 21.60
CA ASP A 799 -7.72 -14.97 22.65
C ASP A 799 -9.12 -15.33 22.11
N ARG A 800 -9.30 -16.58 21.67
CA ARG A 800 -10.51 -17.06 20.97
C ARG A 800 -11.67 -17.42 21.91
N LEU A 801 -12.83 -16.82 21.70
CA LEU A 801 -14.04 -17.01 22.51
C LEU A 801 -15.20 -17.53 21.66
N VAL A 802 -15.65 -18.76 21.93
CA VAL A 802 -16.80 -19.38 21.24
C VAL A 802 -18.07 -19.11 22.02
N ILE A 803 -19.14 -18.67 21.35
CA ILE A 803 -20.42 -18.28 21.97
C ILE A 803 -21.54 -19.12 21.33
N THR A 804 -22.37 -19.80 22.14
CA THR A 804 -23.33 -20.78 21.64
C THR A 804 -24.72 -20.63 22.28
N ALA A 805 -25.74 -20.38 21.46
CA ALA A 805 -27.16 -20.33 21.82
C ALA A 805 -27.99 -21.21 20.86
N ASP A 806 -29.29 -21.38 21.11
CA ASP A 806 -30.20 -22.24 20.35
C ASP A 806 -30.80 -21.60 19.07
N ASP A 807 -30.74 -20.27 18.94
CA ASP A 807 -31.19 -19.54 17.76
C ASP A 807 -30.11 -19.48 16.64
N GLU A 808 -30.51 -19.32 15.38
CA GLU A 808 -29.56 -19.09 14.27
C GLU A 808 -28.94 -17.68 14.33
N THR A 809 -29.58 -16.75 15.04
CA THR A 809 -29.15 -15.37 15.30
C THR A 809 -29.05 -15.11 16.81
N PHE A 810 -27.92 -14.54 17.25
CA PHE A 810 -27.69 -14.22 18.66
C PHE A 810 -27.47 -12.72 18.86
N ASP A 811 -27.57 -12.26 20.11
CA ASP A 811 -27.44 -10.86 20.49
C ASP A 811 -26.11 -10.22 20.04
N GLN A 812 -26.21 -9.30 19.10
CA GLN A 812 -25.06 -8.61 18.50
C GLN A 812 -24.40 -7.62 19.47
N GLU A 813 -25.12 -7.09 20.47
CA GLU A 813 -24.49 -6.20 21.46
C GLU A 813 -23.61 -7.00 22.43
N PHE A 814 -24.05 -8.19 22.85
CA PHE A 814 -23.25 -9.12 23.65
C PHE A 814 -22.00 -9.63 22.91
N LEU A 815 -22.12 -9.95 21.62
CA LEU A 815 -20.95 -10.29 20.79
C LEU A 815 -19.95 -9.13 20.74
N ARG A 816 -20.44 -7.90 20.50
CA ARG A 816 -19.60 -6.70 20.41
C ARG A 816 -18.95 -6.33 21.74
N ASP A 817 -19.59 -6.54 22.88
CA ASP A 817 -18.95 -6.37 24.19
C ASP A 817 -17.77 -7.34 24.39
N CYS A 818 -17.84 -8.55 23.84
CA CYS A 818 -16.72 -9.49 23.83
C CYS A 818 -15.56 -9.03 22.91
N GLU A 819 -15.89 -8.45 21.76
CA GLU A 819 -14.92 -7.86 20.81
C GLU A 819 -14.23 -6.63 21.41
N ILE A 820 -14.98 -5.76 22.09
CA ILE A 820 -14.47 -4.57 22.80
C ILE A 820 -13.52 -4.95 23.93
N GLU A 821 -13.79 -6.04 24.67
CA GLU A 821 -12.83 -6.61 25.63
C GLU A 821 -11.66 -7.38 24.97
N GLY A 822 -11.58 -7.37 23.64
CA GLY A 822 -10.46 -7.87 22.84
C GLY A 822 -10.38 -9.39 22.76
N PHE A 823 -11.52 -10.07 22.56
CA PHE A 823 -11.58 -11.51 22.24
C PHE A 823 -11.93 -11.74 20.76
N GLU A 824 -11.35 -12.78 20.15
CA GLU A 824 -11.75 -13.24 18.81
C GLU A 824 -13.02 -14.09 18.94
N THR A 825 -14.18 -13.48 18.69
CA THR A 825 -15.53 -14.04 18.85
C THR A 825 -15.92 -14.98 17.72
N ILE A 826 -16.41 -16.18 18.07
CA ILE A 826 -16.94 -17.16 17.13
C ILE A 826 -18.34 -17.57 17.60
N TYR A 827 -19.39 -17.06 16.95
CA TYR A 827 -20.74 -17.56 17.19
C TYR A 827 -20.93 -18.95 16.55
N LEU A 828 -21.47 -19.90 17.32
CA LEU A 828 -21.75 -21.26 16.87
C LEU A 828 -23.13 -21.71 17.39
N PRO A 829 -24.19 -21.69 16.56
CA PRO A 829 -25.54 -22.05 16.99
C PRO A 829 -25.68 -23.55 17.32
N PHE A 830 -26.38 -23.84 18.41
CA PHE A 830 -26.70 -25.18 18.90
C PHE A 830 -28.05 -25.66 18.34
N GLN A 831 -28.03 -26.20 17.12
CA GLN A 831 -29.18 -26.88 16.52
C GLN A 831 -29.35 -28.30 17.10
N GLU A 832 -30.53 -28.91 16.93
CA GLU A 832 -30.84 -30.26 17.46
C GLU A 832 -29.83 -31.37 17.04
N ASP A 833 -29.10 -31.18 15.94
CA ASP A 833 -27.99 -32.08 15.55
C ASP A 833 -26.74 -31.87 16.41
N SER A 834 -26.78 -32.46 17.60
CA SER A 834 -25.65 -32.60 18.53
C SER A 834 -24.36 -33.16 17.91
N LYS A 835 -24.40 -33.90 16.79
CA LYS A 835 -23.18 -34.39 16.11
C LYS A 835 -22.55 -33.30 15.26
N ARG A 836 -23.37 -32.52 14.54
CA ARG A 836 -22.92 -31.38 13.74
C ARG A 836 -22.28 -30.30 14.62
N TYR A 837 -22.92 -29.96 15.74
CA TYR A 837 -22.37 -29.06 16.75
C TYR A 837 -21.02 -29.55 17.29
N ALA A 838 -20.93 -30.81 17.74
CA ALA A 838 -19.69 -31.38 18.26
C ALA A 838 -18.55 -31.41 17.22
N TYR A 839 -18.87 -31.64 15.93
CA TYR A 839 -17.91 -31.57 14.83
C TYR A 839 -17.39 -30.14 14.61
N GLN A 840 -18.29 -29.13 14.59
CA GLN A 840 -17.89 -27.73 14.42
C GLN A 840 -17.02 -27.24 15.58
N LEU A 841 -17.40 -27.54 16.83
CA LEU A 841 -16.62 -27.18 18.01
C LEU A 841 -15.23 -27.87 18.03
N ASN A 842 -15.13 -29.12 17.54
CA ASN A 842 -13.84 -29.80 17.41
C ASN A 842 -12.96 -29.22 16.29
N ARG A 843 -13.53 -28.71 15.18
CA ARG A 843 -12.73 -27.99 14.17
C ARG A 843 -12.08 -26.72 14.73
N ILE A 844 -12.77 -25.99 15.62
CA ILE A 844 -12.20 -24.81 16.30
C ILE A 844 -11.04 -25.21 17.21
N LYS A 845 -11.08 -26.38 17.85
CA LYS A 845 -9.94 -26.94 18.61
C LYS A 845 -8.75 -27.28 17.72
N GLU A 846 -9.00 -27.84 16.54
CA GLU A 846 -7.98 -28.33 15.61
C GLU A 846 -7.23 -27.19 14.90
N SER A 847 -7.82 -26.01 14.77
CA SER A 847 -7.15 -24.79 14.25
C SER A 847 -6.32 -24.01 15.27
N LEU A 848 -6.20 -24.49 16.52
CA LEU A 848 -5.36 -23.90 17.56
C LEU A 848 -3.95 -24.52 17.55
N SER A 849 -2.90 -23.74 17.78
CA SER A 849 -1.55 -24.25 18.02
C SER A 849 -1.42 -25.03 19.34
N VAL A 850 -0.23 -25.56 19.63
CA VAL A 850 0.05 -26.31 20.88
C VAL A 850 -0.01 -25.41 22.13
N SER A 851 0.22 -24.09 21.98
CA SER A 851 0.18 -23.14 23.11
C SER A 851 -1.16 -22.43 23.29
N GLU A 852 -2.07 -22.56 22.33
CA GLU A 852 -3.34 -21.82 22.32
C GLU A 852 -4.43 -22.50 23.13
N SER A 853 -5.28 -21.66 23.70
CA SER A 853 -6.48 -22.05 24.44
C SER A 853 -7.66 -21.21 23.94
N TYR A 854 -8.87 -21.66 24.25
CA TYR A 854 -10.10 -20.96 23.88
C TYR A 854 -11.09 -21.01 25.05
N GLY A 855 -12.02 -20.04 25.06
CA GLY A 855 -13.13 -19.97 26.00
C GLY A 855 -14.46 -20.38 25.34
N VAL A 856 -15.44 -20.76 26.15
CA VAL A 856 -16.82 -21.02 25.70
C VAL A 856 -17.82 -20.27 26.59
N ILE A 857 -18.81 -19.63 25.97
CA ILE A 857 -20.05 -19.16 26.61
C ILE A 857 -21.21 -19.98 26.05
N ASP A 858 -21.90 -20.75 26.89
CA ASP A 858 -22.88 -21.76 26.49
C ASP A 858 -24.16 -21.71 27.33
N HIS A 859 -25.31 -21.53 26.67
CA HIS A 859 -26.62 -21.44 27.33
C HIS A 859 -27.17 -22.79 27.85
N TYR A 860 -26.49 -23.92 27.58
CA TYR A 860 -26.96 -25.27 27.93
C TYR A 860 -26.05 -26.05 28.90
N LEU A 861 -24.87 -25.52 29.25
CA LEU A 861 -23.84 -26.16 30.08
C LEU A 861 -23.52 -27.61 29.65
N GLN A 862 -23.20 -27.79 28.37
CA GLN A 862 -22.58 -29.00 27.86
C GLN A 862 -21.06 -28.95 28.10
N LEU A 863 -20.48 -30.11 28.40
CA LEU A 863 -19.05 -30.22 28.72
C LEU A 863 -18.27 -30.80 27.53
N PRO A 864 -17.67 -29.97 26.66
CA PRO A 864 -16.73 -30.46 25.67
C PRO A 864 -15.50 -31.02 26.39
N ASN A 865 -15.27 -32.33 26.25
CA ASN A 865 -14.13 -33.02 26.86
C ASN A 865 -12.83 -32.60 26.15
N ASN A 866 -12.23 -31.48 26.58
CA ASN A 866 -11.19 -30.80 25.83
C ASN A 866 -10.01 -30.31 26.70
N ASN A 867 -8.80 -30.44 26.15
CA ASN A 867 -7.52 -30.13 26.76
C ASN A 867 -6.95 -28.75 26.37
N LYS A 868 -7.72 -27.93 25.65
CA LYS A 868 -7.40 -26.53 25.29
C LYS A 868 -8.47 -25.52 25.75
N LEU A 869 -9.48 -25.96 26.48
CA LEU A 869 -10.50 -25.08 27.04
C LEU A 869 -9.95 -24.42 28.31
N CYS A 870 -9.99 -23.09 28.41
CA CYS A 870 -9.51 -22.35 29.59
C CYS A 870 -10.62 -21.69 30.41
N ALA A 871 -11.78 -21.41 29.80
CA ALA A 871 -12.95 -20.86 30.48
C ALA A 871 -14.25 -21.45 29.92
N LEU A 872 -15.23 -21.69 30.79
CA LEU A 872 -16.59 -22.14 30.43
C LEU A 872 -17.61 -21.38 31.27
N ILE A 873 -18.33 -20.46 30.63
CA ILE A 873 -19.39 -19.69 31.28
C ILE A 873 -20.75 -20.18 30.77
N ALA A 874 -21.72 -20.38 31.65
CA ALA A 874 -23.07 -20.74 31.24
C ALA A 874 -24.14 -19.76 31.75
N TYR A 875 -25.04 -19.38 30.85
CA TYR A 875 -26.14 -18.44 31.11
C TYR A 875 -27.47 -19.20 31.08
N TYR A 876 -28.23 -19.10 32.19
CA TYR A 876 -29.55 -19.72 32.42
C TYR A 876 -29.72 -21.21 31.99
N PRO A 877 -28.74 -22.11 32.21
CA PRO A 877 -28.85 -23.48 31.75
C PRO A 877 -30.02 -24.22 32.42
N ALA A 878 -30.85 -24.84 31.58
CA ALA A 878 -32.03 -25.61 32.02
C ALA A 878 -31.65 -26.90 32.78
N LYS A 879 -30.44 -27.42 32.54
CA LYS A 879 -29.89 -28.66 33.12
C LYS A 879 -28.46 -28.43 33.61
N ILE A 880 -28.09 -29.02 34.74
CA ILE A 880 -26.73 -28.92 35.30
C ILE A 880 -26.17 -30.29 35.75
N PRO A 881 -24.84 -30.47 35.77
CA PRO A 881 -24.21 -31.69 36.29
C PRO A 881 -24.36 -31.79 37.82
N HIS A 882 -24.08 -32.98 38.36
CA HIS A 882 -24.09 -33.32 39.78
C HIS A 882 -23.49 -32.20 40.66
N PRO A 883 -24.08 -31.87 41.83
CA PRO A 883 -23.61 -30.77 42.66
C PRO A 883 -22.11 -30.86 43.02
N GLU A 884 -21.63 -32.05 43.37
CA GLU A 884 -20.22 -32.30 43.72
C GLU A 884 -19.30 -32.51 42.51
N ALA A 885 -19.74 -32.19 41.28
CA ALA A 885 -18.90 -32.29 40.09
C ALA A 885 -17.67 -31.36 40.21
N LYS A 886 -16.51 -31.88 39.82
CA LYS A 886 -15.24 -31.14 39.79
C LYS A 886 -14.77 -30.95 38.36
N PHE A 887 -14.35 -29.73 38.05
CA PHE A 887 -13.66 -29.40 36.80
C PHE A 887 -12.14 -29.40 37.02
N PRO A 888 -11.33 -29.54 35.96
CA PRO A 888 -9.88 -29.35 36.07
C PRO A 888 -9.58 -27.91 36.51
N GLU A 889 -8.56 -27.72 37.36
CA GLU A 889 -8.18 -26.39 37.88
C GLU A 889 -7.70 -25.42 36.79
N SER A 890 -7.42 -25.93 35.57
CA SER A 890 -7.09 -25.15 34.38
C SER A 890 -8.32 -24.59 33.63
N ILE A 891 -9.54 -24.82 34.11
CA ILE A 891 -10.79 -24.37 33.46
C ILE A 891 -11.61 -23.52 34.44
N HIS A 892 -11.75 -22.23 34.12
CA HIS A 892 -12.53 -21.30 34.92
C HIS A 892 -14.02 -21.42 34.59
N VAL A 893 -14.80 -22.00 35.51
CA VAL A 893 -16.23 -22.30 35.30
C VAL A 893 -17.13 -21.39 36.14
N VAL A 894 -18.09 -20.72 35.47
CA VAL A 894 -19.11 -19.84 36.10
C VAL A 894 -20.49 -20.13 35.52
N VAL A 895 -21.53 -20.18 36.37
CA VAL A 895 -22.92 -20.38 35.95
C VAL A 895 -23.83 -19.26 36.48
N HIS A 896 -24.64 -18.67 35.60
CA HIS A 896 -25.61 -17.62 35.94
C HIS A 896 -27.04 -18.16 35.84
N PHE A 897 -27.82 -18.06 36.91
CA PHE A 897 -29.19 -18.58 36.97
C PHE A 897 -30.26 -17.47 37.00
N ALA A 898 -31.14 -17.48 36.01
CA ALA A 898 -32.43 -16.81 36.04
C ALA A 898 -33.41 -17.47 37.04
N ARG A 899 -34.57 -16.84 37.24
CA ARG A 899 -35.67 -17.27 38.13
C ARG A 899 -36.40 -18.52 37.62
N GLN A 900 -35.76 -19.68 37.70
CA GLN A 900 -36.34 -20.95 37.22
C GLN A 900 -36.17 -22.15 38.18
N ASN A 901 -36.73 -23.29 37.78
CA ASN A 901 -36.28 -24.59 38.29
C ASN A 901 -35.20 -25.12 37.35
N VAL A 902 -34.18 -25.79 37.89
CA VAL A 902 -33.09 -26.40 37.13
C VAL A 902 -33.10 -27.91 37.33
N ASP A 903 -32.84 -28.67 36.27
CA ASP A 903 -32.80 -30.13 36.29
C ASP A 903 -31.37 -30.62 36.58
N VAL A 904 -31.17 -31.25 37.74
CA VAL A 904 -29.85 -31.71 38.21
C VAL A 904 -29.64 -33.18 37.86
N ASP A 905 -28.61 -33.50 37.05
CA ASP A 905 -28.30 -34.87 36.64
C ASP A 905 -27.28 -35.52 37.59
N TYR A 906 -27.74 -36.52 38.34
CA TYR A 906 -26.91 -37.31 39.26
C TYR A 906 -26.22 -38.50 38.57
N GLY A 907 -26.31 -38.60 37.24
CA GLY A 907 -25.77 -39.70 36.46
C GLY A 907 -26.55 -41.01 36.61
N PRO A 908 -26.04 -42.10 36.01
CA PRO A 908 -26.72 -43.39 36.00
C PRO A 908 -26.69 -44.06 37.39
N ARG A 909 -27.85 -44.26 38.01
CA ARG A 909 -28.00 -45.00 39.29
C ARG A 909 -28.72 -46.35 39.10
N GLY A 910 -28.32 -47.33 39.93
CA GLY A 910 -28.91 -48.67 40.00
C GLY A 910 -28.53 -49.59 38.82
N MET A 911 -28.86 -50.89 38.95
CA MET A 911 -28.46 -51.93 37.99
C MET A 911 -28.92 -51.71 36.53
N ARG A 912 -29.92 -50.85 36.29
CA ARG A 912 -30.43 -50.53 34.94
C ARG A 912 -29.86 -49.23 34.34
N ARG A 913 -28.83 -48.62 34.95
CA ARG A 913 -28.11 -47.43 34.46
C ARG A 913 -29.02 -46.28 33.98
N ARG A 914 -30.16 -46.04 34.63
CA ARG A 914 -31.00 -44.87 34.29
C ARG A 914 -30.43 -43.63 34.97
N HIS A 915 -30.34 -42.53 34.22
CA HIS A 915 -29.98 -41.23 34.79
C HIS A 915 -31.04 -40.80 35.81
N LEU A 916 -30.59 -40.36 36.99
CA LEU A 916 -31.46 -39.72 37.98
C LEU A 916 -31.38 -38.21 37.78
N ILE A 917 -32.47 -37.63 37.27
CA ILE A 917 -32.62 -36.18 37.11
C ILE A 917 -33.60 -35.69 38.18
N GLU A 918 -33.20 -34.67 38.95
CA GLU A 918 -34.01 -34.05 40.01
C GLU A 918 -34.26 -32.57 39.69
N ARG A 919 -35.53 -32.16 39.58
CA ARG A 919 -35.90 -30.76 39.35
C ARG A 919 -35.81 -29.97 40.65
N ARG A 920 -34.86 -29.04 40.75
CA ARG A 920 -34.64 -28.18 41.93
C ARG A 920 -35.07 -26.74 41.68
N ARG A 921 -35.77 -26.14 42.63
CA ARG A 921 -36.14 -24.71 42.59
C ARG A 921 -34.98 -23.84 43.08
N ILE A 922 -34.66 -22.80 42.31
CA ILE A 922 -33.69 -21.79 42.71
C ILE A 922 -34.40 -20.79 43.64
N ASN A 923 -33.84 -20.59 44.83
CA ASN A 923 -34.41 -19.77 45.89
C ASN A 923 -33.65 -18.45 46.05
N THR A 924 -34.35 -17.40 46.45
CA THR A 924 -33.80 -16.05 46.60
C THR A 924 -32.77 -15.96 47.73
N GLY A 925 -31.80 -15.05 47.61
CA GLY A 925 -30.72 -14.86 48.57
C GLY A 925 -29.68 -13.82 48.11
N LEU A 926 -28.72 -13.50 48.97
CA LEU A 926 -27.69 -12.47 48.73
C LEU A 926 -26.68 -12.93 47.65
N GLY A 927 -26.96 -12.60 46.38
CA GLY A 927 -26.08 -12.75 45.21
C GLY A 927 -25.74 -14.18 44.77
N THR A 928 -25.92 -15.17 45.65
CA THR A 928 -25.61 -16.60 45.48
C THR A 928 -26.86 -17.49 45.65
N GLY A 929 -28.05 -16.87 45.80
CA GLY A 929 -29.29 -17.56 46.14
C GLY A 929 -29.24 -18.24 47.52
N ASN A 930 -30.19 -19.14 47.77
CA ASN A 930 -30.02 -20.12 48.84
C ASN A 930 -29.09 -21.24 48.34
N ARG A 931 -27.95 -21.46 49.00
CA ARG A 931 -26.80 -22.20 48.44
C ARG A 931 -27.20 -23.59 47.94
N LEU A 932 -27.08 -23.81 46.62
CA LEU A 932 -27.21 -25.14 46.00
C LEU A 932 -26.02 -26.09 46.31
N SER A 933 -24.98 -25.59 46.99
CA SER A 933 -23.77 -26.33 47.37
C SER A 933 -23.10 -27.05 46.19
N LEU A 934 -22.91 -26.31 45.09
CA LEU A 934 -22.23 -26.75 43.89
C LEU A 934 -20.70 -26.66 44.06
N GLY A 935 -19.96 -27.58 43.44
CA GLY A 935 -18.49 -27.63 43.40
C GLY A 935 -17.85 -26.65 42.41
N TYR A 936 -18.64 -25.74 41.84
CA TYR A 936 -18.26 -24.74 40.85
C TYR A 936 -19.00 -23.42 41.13
N LEU A 937 -18.46 -22.30 40.64
CA LEU A 937 -19.04 -20.98 40.91
C LEU A 937 -20.39 -20.84 40.20
N ALA A 938 -21.42 -20.48 40.96
CA ALA A 938 -22.74 -20.19 40.42
C ALA A 938 -23.42 -19.03 41.16
N TYR A 939 -24.17 -18.23 40.41
CA TYR A 939 -24.86 -17.04 40.89
C TYR A 939 -26.33 -17.10 40.48
N ALA A 940 -27.21 -16.56 41.33
CA ALA A 940 -28.65 -16.54 41.07
C ALA A 940 -29.18 -15.11 41.13
N TYR A 941 -30.06 -14.76 40.19
CA TYR A 941 -30.57 -13.42 39.97
C TYR A 941 -32.09 -13.42 40.29
N PRO A 942 -32.51 -13.06 41.52
CA PRO A 942 -33.85 -13.34 42.04
C PRO A 942 -35.03 -12.79 41.23
N ASN A 943 -34.81 -11.66 40.56
CA ASN A 943 -35.84 -10.89 39.85
C ASN A 943 -35.74 -11.04 38.33
N ALA A 944 -34.72 -11.73 37.83
CA ALA A 944 -34.39 -11.83 36.40
C ALA A 944 -35.01 -13.07 35.76
N GLU A 945 -35.51 -12.93 34.54
CA GLU A 945 -36.11 -14.02 33.76
C GLU A 945 -35.10 -14.60 32.75
N VAL A 946 -35.48 -15.62 31.97
CA VAL A 946 -34.58 -16.18 30.94
C VAL A 946 -34.35 -15.11 29.86
N GLY A 947 -33.11 -14.99 29.36
CA GLY A 947 -32.73 -13.91 28.45
C GLY A 947 -32.39 -12.57 29.11
N PHE A 948 -32.27 -12.49 30.45
CA PHE A 948 -32.00 -11.22 31.15
C PHE A 948 -30.70 -10.50 30.76
N ALA A 949 -29.77 -11.21 30.13
CA ALA A 949 -28.46 -10.71 29.70
C ALA A 949 -28.36 -10.50 28.18
N GLU A 950 -29.46 -10.67 27.44
CA GLU A 950 -29.55 -10.41 26.00
C GLU A 950 -30.27 -9.07 25.78
N TYR A 951 -29.56 -8.09 25.24
CA TYR A 951 -30.04 -6.72 24.98
C TYR A 951 -31.27 -6.69 24.06
N ALA A 952 -31.37 -7.66 23.15
CA ALA A 952 -32.46 -7.77 22.17
C ALA A 952 -33.79 -8.31 22.75
N LEU A 953 -33.78 -8.90 23.96
CA LEU A 953 -34.97 -9.57 24.53
C LEU A 953 -35.73 -8.67 25.50
N GLY A 954 -37.07 -8.73 25.45
CA GLY A 954 -37.96 -7.99 26.35
C GLY A 954 -37.90 -8.38 27.84
N HIS A 955 -37.02 -9.32 28.20
CA HIS A 955 -36.73 -9.77 29.56
C HIS A 955 -35.40 -9.23 30.11
N TYR A 956 -34.67 -8.42 29.33
CA TYR A 956 -33.40 -7.79 29.71
C TYR A 956 -33.51 -6.99 31.02
N ASP A 957 -32.66 -7.31 32.01
CA ASP A 957 -32.46 -6.50 33.21
C ASP A 957 -31.00 -6.08 33.30
N ARG A 958 -30.74 -4.81 32.95
CA ARG A 958 -29.41 -4.18 33.01
C ARG A 958 -28.69 -4.45 34.33
N THR A 959 -29.40 -4.46 35.46
CA THR A 959 -28.79 -4.65 36.79
C THR A 959 -28.21 -6.06 36.95
N SER A 960 -28.95 -7.07 36.51
CA SER A 960 -28.50 -8.46 36.50
C SER A 960 -27.50 -8.72 35.39
N ALA A 961 -27.68 -8.13 34.20
CA ALA A 961 -26.81 -8.24 33.05
C ALA A 961 -25.40 -7.70 33.34
N ASP A 962 -25.28 -6.45 33.80
CA ASP A 962 -24.00 -5.83 34.19
C ASP A 962 -23.26 -6.69 35.23
N LEU A 963 -23.99 -7.19 36.24
CA LEU A 963 -23.42 -8.01 37.31
C LEU A 963 -23.02 -9.42 36.84
N ALA A 964 -23.73 -9.99 35.85
CA ALA A 964 -23.33 -11.23 35.19
C ALA A 964 -22.09 -11.01 34.31
N TRP A 965 -22.04 -9.91 33.54
CA TRP A 965 -20.92 -9.53 32.71
C TRP A 965 -19.63 -9.37 33.51
N SER A 966 -19.62 -8.58 34.59
CA SER A 966 -18.45 -8.41 35.47
C SER A 966 -17.89 -9.75 36.00
N ARG A 967 -18.75 -10.75 36.18
CA ARG A 967 -18.38 -12.10 36.65
C ARG A 967 -17.91 -13.02 35.52
N THR A 968 -18.52 -12.92 34.33
CA THR A 968 -18.11 -13.59 33.10
C THR A 968 -16.72 -13.11 32.68
N LEU A 969 -16.53 -11.80 32.57
CA LEU A 969 -15.26 -11.19 32.20
C LEU A 969 -14.15 -11.58 33.18
N LYS A 970 -14.41 -11.62 34.50
CA LYS A 970 -13.43 -12.11 35.48
C LYS A 970 -12.98 -13.56 35.22
N ALA A 971 -13.89 -14.44 34.77
CA ALA A 971 -13.56 -15.82 34.45
C ALA A 971 -12.78 -15.94 33.13
N LEU A 972 -13.11 -15.11 32.14
CA LEU A 972 -12.38 -15.01 30.87
C LEU A 972 -10.96 -14.47 31.10
N GLN A 973 -10.83 -13.33 31.79
CA GLN A 973 -9.55 -12.72 32.20
C GLN A 973 -8.64 -13.74 32.88
N ALA A 974 -9.14 -14.49 33.86
CA ALA A 974 -8.38 -15.53 34.54
C ALA A 974 -8.00 -16.71 33.60
N GLY A 975 -8.93 -17.17 32.76
CA GLY A 975 -8.69 -18.29 31.82
C GLY A 975 -7.66 -17.98 30.73
N PHE A 976 -7.70 -16.77 30.15
CA PHE A 976 -6.72 -16.30 29.17
C PHE A 976 -5.44 -15.73 29.80
N ARG A 977 -5.43 -15.51 31.14
CA ARG A 977 -4.36 -14.81 31.88
C ARG A 977 -4.18 -13.36 31.43
N LYS A 978 -5.31 -12.73 31.12
CA LYS A 978 -5.45 -11.35 30.65
C LYS A 978 -5.89 -10.48 31.83
N GLU A 979 -4.92 -9.94 32.57
CA GLU A 979 -5.17 -9.06 33.71
C GLU A 979 -4.93 -7.59 33.26
N PRO A 980 -6.00 -6.81 32.96
CA PRO A 980 -5.84 -5.43 32.51
C PRO A 980 -5.49 -4.50 33.67
N ASP A 981 -4.57 -3.56 33.42
CA ASP A 981 -4.17 -2.52 34.37
C ASP A 981 -5.22 -1.40 34.44
N LEU A 982 -6.35 -1.70 35.09
CA LEU A 982 -7.44 -0.75 35.31
C LEU A 982 -7.07 0.36 36.29
N GLU A 983 -6.03 0.16 37.10
CA GLU A 983 -5.47 1.18 38.01
C GLU A 983 -4.87 2.31 37.18
N LYS A 984 -3.87 1.99 36.36
CA LYS A 984 -3.20 2.97 35.51
C LYS A 984 -4.16 3.66 34.54
N VAL A 985 -5.05 2.90 33.87
CA VAL A 985 -6.06 3.47 32.96
C VAL A 985 -6.93 4.53 33.66
N TRP A 986 -7.26 4.32 34.94
CA TRP A 986 -8.04 5.28 35.71
C TRP A 986 -7.20 6.45 36.23
N GLU A 987 -5.92 6.25 36.56
CA GLU A 987 -5.00 7.34 36.91
C GLU A 987 -4.72 8.27 35.71
N ASP A 988 -4.44 7.70 34.53
CA ASP A 988 -4.27 8.44 33.26
C ASP A 988 -5.54 9.27 32.90
N VAL A 989 -6.73 8.88 33.40
CA VAL A 989 -8.01 9.60 33.26
C VAL A 989 -8.15 10.70 34.31
N GLN A 990 -7.77 10.44 35.57
CA GLN A 990 -7.89 11.41 36.67
C GLN A 990 -6.88 12.56 36.51
N ASP A 991 -5.65 12.28 36.06
CA ASP A 991 -4.66 13.32 35.78
C ASP A 991 -5.09 14.21 34.60
N ALA A 992 -5.64 13.61 33.54
CA ALA A 992 -6.25 14.36 32.43
C ALA A 992 -7.42 15.24 32.91
N ARG A 993 -8.23 14.77 33.85
CA ARG A 993 -9.37 15.53 34.39
C ARG A 993 -8.94 16.74 35.22
N TYR A 994 -8.04 16.54 36.18
CA TYR A 994 -7.74 17.54 37.20
C TYR A 994 -6.52 18.42 36.87
N PHE A 995 -5.54 17.90 36.12
CA PHE A 995 -4.24 18.56 35.93
C PHE A 995 -3.90 18.89 34.46
N SER A 996 -4.49 18.22 33.45
CA SER A 996 -4.34 18.64 32.05
C SER A 996 -5.08 19.95 31.76
N SER A 997 -4.45 20.84 30.98
CA SER A 997 -5.06 22.07 30.47
C SER A 997 -5.95 21.85 29.23
N ASP A 998 -5.90 20.67 28.61
CA ASP A 998 -6.70 20.33 27.43
C ASP A 998 -7.90 19.44 27.80
N PRO A 999 -9.16 19.92 27.64
CA PRO A 999 -10.33 19.09 27.86
C PRO A 999 -10.49 17.94 26.85
N PHE A 1000 -9.83 17.98 25.68
CA PHE A 1000 -9.95 16.93 24.66
C PHE A 1000 -9.16 15.68 25.01
N ASP A 1001 -8.02 15.82 25.69
CA ASP A 1001 -7.24 14.71 26.24
C ASP A 1001 -8.10 13.84 27.17
N TYR A 1002 -8.88 14.47 28.05
CA TYR A 1002 -9.81 13.79 28.94
C TYR A 1002 -10.97 13.11 28.18
N VAL A 1003 -11.60 13.79 27.20
CA VAL A 1003 -12.74 13.23 26.45
C VAL A 1003 -12.34 12.02 25.59
N ALA A 1004 -11.14 12.02 24.99
CA ALA A 1004 -10.64 10.93 24.14
C ALA A 1004 -10.47 9.57 24.86
N ARG A 1005 -10.50 9.58 26.21
CA ARG A 1005 -10.41 8.37 27.05
C ARG A 1005 -11.76 7.67 27.29
N TYR A 1006 -12.88 8.25 26.84
CA TYR A 1006 -14.19 7.58 26.86
C TYR A 1006 -14.34 6.54 25.74
N GLN A 1007 -15.16 5.52 26.00
CA GLN A 1007 -15.50 4.47 25.04
C GLN A 1007 -16.54 4.98 24.01
N GLU A 1008 -16.08 5.24 22.79
CA GLU A 1008 -16.84 5.92 21.73
C GLU A 1008 -17.83 5.01 21.00
N GLU A 1009 -17.66 3.68 21.06
CA GLU A 1009 -18.56 2.72 20.38
C GLU A 1009 -19.87 2.42 21.14
N LYS A 1010 -19.97 2.88 22.39
CA LYS A 1010 -21.17 2.75 23.24
C LYS A 1010 -21.72 4.15 23.55
N THR A 1011 -22.76 4.24 24.38
CA THR A 1011 -23.21 5.52 24.95
C THR A 1011 -22.54 5.75 26.31
N PRO A 1012 -21.38 6.44 26.39
CA PRO A 1012 -20.73 6.73 27.66
C PRO A 1012 -21.52 7.73 28.50
N SER A 1013 -21.24 7.82 29.81
CA SER A 1013 -21.93 8.75 30.71
C SER A 1013 -21.10 9.20 31.93
N THR A 1014 -21.49 10.31 32.54
CA THR A 1014 -21.03 10.72 33.88
C THR A 1014 -22.19 11.31 34.67
N PHE A 1015 -22.25 11.05 35.98
CA PHE A 1015 -23.31 11.54 36.86
C PHE A 1015 -22.81 11.91 38.26
N TYR A 1016 -22.88 13.20 38.57
CA TYR A 1016 -22.52 13.82 39.84
C TYR A 1016 -23.79 13.98 40.70
N ALA A 1017 -24.14 12.90 41.41
CA ALA A 1017 -25.47 12.72 41.98
C ALA A 1017 -25.92 13.83 42.97
N PRO A 1018 -25.07 14.41 43.85
CA PRO A 1018 -25.51 15.41 44.82
C PRO A 1018 -25.75 16.82 44.26
N SER A 1019 -25.22 17.12 43.06
CA SER A 1019 -25.53 18.36 42.31
C SER A 1019 -26.56 18.14 41.20
N LEU A 1020 -26.98 16.88 40.98
CA LEU A 1020 -27.84 16.44 39.87
C LEU A 1020 -27.27 16.78 38.47
N GLN A 1021 -25.95 16.93 38.38
CA GLN A 1021 -25.23 17.23 37.14
C GLN A 1021 -24.83 15.93 36.44
N GLY A 1022 -25.03 15.83 35.12
CA GLY A 1022 -24.64 14.64 34.36
C GLY A 1022 -25.17 14.63 32.94
N VAL A 1023 -24.57 13.76 32.12
CA VAL A 1023 -24.74 13.72 30.65
C VAL A 1023 -24.47 12.32 30.10
N SER A 1024 -24.90 12.07 28.86
CA SER A 1024 -24.68 10.81 28.14
C SER A 1024 -24.39 11.03 26.65
N SER A 1025 -23.54 10.18 26.06
CA SER A 1025 -22.85 10.35 24.77
C SER A 1025 -21.63 11.29 24.82
N SER A 1026 -20.70 11.06 23.89
CA SER A 1026 -19.42 11.77 23.80
C SER A 1026 -19.55 13.27 23.49
N GLU A 1027 -20.63 13.68 22.79
CA GLU A 1027 -20.89 15.10 22.48
C GLU A 1027 -21.37 15.86 23.72
N GLU A 1028 -22.33 15.32 24.47
CA GLU A 1028 -22.77 15.92 25.73
C GLU A 1028 -21.64 15.93 26.77
N LEU A 1029 -20.82 14.86 26.84
CA LEU A 1029 -19.63 14.80 27.70
C LEU A 1029 -18.63 15.90 27.36
N ARG A 1030 -18.32 16.12 26.08
CA ARG A 1030 -17.45 17.22 25.65
C ARG A 1030 -17.99 18.57 26.15
N HIS A 1031 -19.28 18.84 25.91
CA HIS A 1031 -19.90 20.09 26.34
C HIS A 1031 -19.88 20.25 27.87
N PHE A 1032 -20.16 19.18 28.62
CA PHE A 1032 -20.14 19.15 30.08
C PHE A 1032 -18.77 19.49 30.66
N TYR A 1033 -17.70 18.86 30.17
CA TYR A 1033 -16.36 19.14 30.68
C TYR A 1033 -15.82 20.51 30.23
N GLU A 1034 -16.26 21.02 29.06
CA GLU A 1034 -15.93 22.40 28.65
C GLU A 1034 -16.67 23.48 29.45
N THR A 1035 -17.92 23.25 29.88
CA THR A 1035 -18.80 24.31 30.44
C THR A 1035 -19.18 24.16 31.91
N VAL A 1036 -19.46 22.94 32.39
CA VAL A 1036 -19.92 22.67 33.78
C VAL A 1036 -18.76 22.30 34.69
N PHE A 1037 -17.77 21.55 34.17
CA PHE A 1037 -16.53 21.25 34.88
C PHE A 1037 -15.51 22.39 34.77
N GLY A 1038 -15.37 22.96 33.57
CA GLY A 1038 -14.57 24.14 33.28
C GLY A 1038 -13.11 23.86 32.90
N ARG A 1039 -12.54 24.78 32.11
CA ARG A 1039 -11.16 24.70 31.61
C ARG A 1039 -10.11 25.24 32.58
N GLU A 1040 -10.44 26.26 33.37
CA GLU A 1040 -9.53 26.84 34.37
C GLU A 1040 -9.43 25.93 35.61
N LYS A 1041 -8.27 25.31 35.84
CA LYS A 1041 -8.03 24.45 37.01
C LYS A 1041 -7.74 25.29 38.25
N LEU A 1042 -8.35 24.95 39.38
CA LEU A 1042 -8.17 25.65 40.65
C LEU A 1042 -6.78 25.40 41.27
N PRO A 1043 -5.91 26.41 41.42
CA PRO A 1043 -4.58 26.22 42.02
C PRO A 1043 -4.62 25.88 43.52
N SER A 1044 -5.79 25.99 44.17
CA SER A 1044 -6.03 25.60 45.56
C SER A 1044 -6.54 24.16 45.70
N MET A 1045 -6.82 23.46 44.59
CA MET A 1045 -7.37 22.11 44.59
C MET A 1045 -6.30 21.07 44.90
N ASN A 1046 -6.55 20.27 45.94
CA ASN A 1046 -5.73 19.15 46.37
C ASN A 1046 -6.62 17.91 46.48
N ILE A 1047 -6.22 16.82 45.84
CA ILE A 1047 -6.95 15.55 45.80
C ILE A 1047 -6.01 14.45 46.31
N ARG A 1048 -6.51 13.61 47.22
CA ARG A 1048 -5.77 12.47 47.77
C ARG A 1048 -6.66 11.24 47.75
N LEU A 1049 -6.18 10.19 47.07
CA LEU A 1049 -6.76 8.85 47.17
C LEU A 1049 -6.65 8.33 48.61
N LEU A 1050 -7.77 7.85 49.15
CA LEU A 1050 -7.87 7.28 50.50
C LEU A 1050 -7.97 5.75 50.44
N SER A 1051 -8.80 5.23 49.54
CA SER A 1051 -8.89 3.82 49.21
C SER A 1051 -9.31 3.65 47.76
N ARG A 1052 -8.94 2.51 47.17
CA ARG A 1052 -9.37 2.08 45.83
C ARG A 1052 -9.75 0.61 45.87
N THR A 1053 -10.85 0.25 45.21
CA THR A 1053 -11.28 -1.13 45.01
C THR A 1053 -11.42 -1.42 43.51
N ILE A 1054 -10.68 -2.41 43.02
CA ILE A 1054 -10.64 -2.77 41.59
C ILE A 1054 -11.38 -4.09 41.35
N GLY A 1055 -12.26 -4.10 40.36
CA GLY A 1055 -13.00 -5.25 39.85
C GLY A 1055 -12.41 -5.80 38.54
N ALA A 1056 -13.22 -6.55 37.78
CA ALA A 1056 -12.84 -7.00 36.44
C ALA A 1056 -13.04 -5.92 35.36
N ASP A 1057 -13.97 -5.00 35.61
CA ASP A 1057 -14.42 -3.94 34.69
C ASP A 1057 -14.75 -2.63 35.41
N ARG A 1058 -14.39 -2.48 36.69
CA ARG A 1058 -14.81 -1.36 37.55
C ARG A 1058 -13.71 -0.93 38.50
N VAL A 1059 -13.71 0.36 38.83
CA VAL A 1059 -12.87 0.96 39.88
C VAL A 1059 -13.78 1.76 40.82
N VAL A 1060 -13.54 1.68 42.12
CA VAL A 1060 -14.23 2.50 43.13
C VAL A 1060 -13.18 3.22 43.96
N ASP A 1061 -13.14 4.55 43.83
CA ASP A 1061 -12.21 5.42 44.53
C ASP A 1061 -12.92 6.18 45.66
N GLU A 1062 -12.35 6.13 46.87
CA GLU A 1062 -12.64 7.06 47.95
C GLU A 1062 -11.59 8.17 47.93
N LEU A 1063 -12.02 9.42 47.70
CA LEU A 1063 -11.16 10.58 47.48
C LEU A 1063 -11.37 11.63 48.57
N TYR A 1064 -10.29 12.10 49.20
CA TYR A 1064 -10.29 13.38 49.89
C TYR A 1064 -10.09 14.50 48.87
N MET A 1065 -10.89 15.56 48.95
CA MET A 1065 -10.70 16.78 48.16
C MET A 1065 -10.74 18.02 49.07
N SER A 1066 -9.76 18.90 48.88
CA SER A 1066 -9.65 20.23 49.50
C SER A 1066 -9.59 21.28 48.40
N PHE A 1067 -10.32 22.38 48.53
CA PHE A 1067 -10.14 23.56 47.68
C PHE A 1067 -10.63 24.85 48.35
N ILE A 1068 -10.13 25.99 47.88
CA ILE A 1068 -10.72 27.30 48.17
C ILE A 1068 -11.65 27.66 47.02
N HIS A 1069 -12.92 27.97 47.31
CA HIS A 1069 -13.94 28.31 46.32
C HIS A 1069 -13.75 29.73 45.77
N SER A 1070 -12.70 29.93 44.96
CA SER A 1070 -12.27 31.23 44.41
C SER A 1070 -12.73 31.51 42.96
N GLN A 1071 -13.36 30.55 42.30
CA GLN A 1071 -14.00 30.67 40.98
C GLN A 1071 -15.35 29.90 40.99
N SER A 1072 -16.19 30.05 39.95
CA SER A 1072 -17.42 29.23 39.82
C SER A 1072 -17.07 27.75 39.61
N MET A 1073 -17.85 26.85 40.20
CA MET A 1073 -17.62 25.40 40.11
C MET A 1073 -18.94 24.65 39.93
N ASP A 1074 -19.61 24.86 38.78
CA ASP A 1074 -21.01 24.48 38.62
C ASP A 1074 -21.28 22.95 38.69
N TRP A 1075 -20.26 22.11 38.49
CA TRP A 1075 -20.34 20.66 38.73
C TRP A 1075 -20.54 20.26 40.20
N ILE A 1076 -20.10 21.07 41.17
CA ILE A 1076 -20.24 20.82 42.63
C ILE A 1076 -21.11 21.86 43.34
N LEU A 1077 -21.11 23.11 42.87
CA LEU A 1077 -21.84 24.25 43.46
C LEU A 1077 -22.56 25.06 42.34
N PRO A 1078 -23.55 24.46 41.64
CA PRO A 1078 -24.24 25.10 40.52
C PRO A 1078 -24.86 26.44 40.89
N GLY A 1079 -24.52 27.48 40.12
CA GLY A 1079 -25.02 28.85 40.28
C GLY A 1079 -24.48 29.63 41.49
N VAL A 1080 -23.45 29.12 42.19
CA VAL A 1080 -22.89 29.78 43.38
C VAL A 1080 -21.65 30.61 43.02
N PRO A 1081 -21.65 31.94 43.23
CA PRO A 1081 -20.48 32.77 42.96
C PRO A 1081 -19.32 32.48 43.94
N PRO A 1082 -18.07 32.86 43.60
CA PRO A 1082 -16.90 32.63 44.44
C PRO A 1082 -17.09 33.11 45.88
N THR A 1083 -16.93 32.21 46.85
CA THR A 1083 -17.10 32.53 48.28
C THR A 1083 -15.78 32.74 49.01
N ASN A 1084 -14.65 32.38 48.38
CA ASN A 1084 -13.29 32.40 48.94
C ASN A 1084 -13.15 31.67 50.29
N ARG A 1085 -13.97 30.63 50.51
CA ARG A 1085 -13.90 29.75 51.69
C ARG A 1085 -13.25 28.42 51.34
N GLN A 1086 -12.55 27.85 52.33
CA GLN A 1086 -12.04 26.48 52.28
C GLN A 1086 -13.19 25.47 52.36
N VAL A 1087 -13.19 24.51 51.46
CA VAL A 1087 -14.06 23.33 51.43
C VAL A 1087 -13.19 22.09 51.54
N ASP A 1088 -13.51 21.23 52.50
CA ASP A 1088 -12.92 19.89 52.64
C ASP A 1088 -14.06 18.87 52.58
N VAL A 1089 -13.92 17.85 51.72
CA VAL A 1089 -15.00 16.89 51.41
C VAL A 1089 -14.44 15.52 51.01
N ILE A 1090 -15.16 14.45 51.35
CA ILE A 1090 -14.93 13.11 50.80
C ILE A 1090 -15.88 12.88 49.62
N LEU A 1091 -15.31 12.44 48.48
CA LEU A 1091 -16.05 11.95 47.33
C LEU A 1091 -15.87 10.43 47.20
N ILE A 1092 -16.87 9.76 46.64
CA ILE A 1092 -16.78 8.38 46.16
C ILE A 1092 -17.06 8.43 44.66
N SER A 1093 -16.11 7.97 43.84
CA SER A 1093 -16.34 7.76 42.40
C SER A 1093 -16.47 6.27 42.11
N ILE A 1094 -17.52 5.90 41.40
CA ILE A 1094 -17.81 4.53 40.96
C ILE A 1094 -17.71 4.50 39.43
N VAL A 1095 -16.68 3.84 38.94
CA VAL A 1095 -16.27 3.83 37.54
C VAL A 1095 -16.53 2.46 36.91
N SER A 1096 -16.99 2.44 35.66
CA SER A 1096 -17.01 1.26 34.81
C SER A 1096 -16.17 1.50 33.54
N LEU A 1097 -15.32 0.53 33.22
CA LEU A 1097 -14.42 0.51 32.06
C LEU A 1097 -14.92 -0.53 31.04
N ARG A 1098 -14.71 -0.28 29.74
CA ARG A 1098 -14.98 -1.22 28.65
C ARG A 1098 -13.86 -1.14 27.60
N GLY A 1099 -13.19 -2.25 27.32
CA GLY A 1099 -12.08 -2.30 26.37
C GLY A 1099 -10.92 -1.36 26.71
N GLY A 1100 -10.63 -1.19 28.01
CA GLY A 1100 -9.60 -0.25 28.49
C GLY A 1100 -9.95 1.24 28.38
N LYS A 1101 -11.19 1.60 28.05
CA LYS A 1101 -11.69 3.00 28.00
C LYS A 1101 -12.81 3.23 29.03
N LEU A 1102 -13.02 4.50 29.42
CA LEU A 1102 -14.06 4.92 30.35
C LEU A 1102 -15.46 4.77 29.74
N TYR A 1103 -16.33 3.95 30.35
CA TYR A 1103 -17.71 3.77 29.90
C TYR A 1103 -18.70 4.57 30.75
N SER A 1104 -18.62 4.48 32.08
CA SER A 1104 -19.49 5.26 32.97
C SER A 1104 -18.81 5.66 34.28
N GLU A 1105 -19.27 6.77 34.84
CA GLU A 1105 -18.86 7.25 36.17
C GLU A 1105 -20.07 7.77 36.96
N HIS A 1106 -20.15 7.40 38.23
CA HIS A 1106 -21.10 7.94 39.21
C HIS A 1106 -20.34 8.51 40.42
N VAL A 1107 -20.47 9.81 40.69
CA VAL A 1107 -19.75 10.53 41.76
C VAL A 1107 -20.71 10.98 42.86
N HIS A 1108 -20.34 10.70 44.12
CA HIS A 1108 -21.16 10.95 45.31
C HIS A 1108 -20.36 11.66 46.42
N TRP A 1109 -20.98 12.60 47.14
CA TRP A 1109 -20.41 13.30 48.30
C TRP A 1109 -21.52 13.90 49.20
N ASN A 1110 -21.17 14.39 50.40
CA ASN A 1110 -22.11 15.08 51.30
C ASN A 1110 -22.26 16.56 50.93
N GLN A 1111 -23.21 16.88 50.04
CA GLN A 1111 -23.45 18.25 49.58
C GLN A 1111 -23.92 19.22 50.68
N ALA A 1112 -24.60 18.75 51.72
CA ALA A 1112 -25.01 19.60 52.85
C ALA A 1112 -23.79 20.10 53.65
N SER A 1113 -22.75 19.26 53.79
CA SER A 1113 -21.46 19.64 54.38
C SER A 1113 -20.67 20.63 53.51
N VAL A 1114 -20.80 20.56 52.18
CA VAL A 1114 -20.19 21.55 51.26
C VAL A 1114 -20.92 22.90 51.39
N LEU A 1115 -22.25 22.91 51.29
CA LEU A 1115 -23.09 24.12 51.40
C LEU A 1115 -22.92 24.84 52.75
N THR A 1116 -22.73 24.10 53.84
CA THR A 1116 -22.44 24.66 55.17
C THR A 1116 -21.06 25.33 55.20
N GLN A 1117 -20.03 24.71 54.61
CA GLN A 1117 -18.68 25.28 54.55
C GLN A 1117 -18.62 26.57 53.72
N VAL A 1118 -19.25 26.60 52.54
CA VAL A 1118 -19.34 27.85 51.74
C VAL A 1118 -20.29 28.90 52.34
N GLY A 1119 -21.06 28.55 53.38
CA GLY A 1119 -21.89 29.48 54.15
C GLY A 1119 -23.31 29.71 53.59
N LEU A 1120 -23.78 28.86 52.68
CA LEU A 1120 -25.13 28.93 52.11
C LEU A 1120 -26.18 28.24 52.99
N LEU A 1121 -25.77 27.31 53.84
CA LEU A 1121 -26.64 26.60 54.78
C LEU A 1121 -26.23 26.95 56.22
N ASN A 1122 -27.10 27.62 56.98
CA ASN A 1122 -26.88 27.92 58.40
C ASN A 1122 -27.44 26.78 59.28
N PRO A 1123 -26.61 26.04 60.04
CA PRO A 1123 -27.05 24.98 60.95
C PRO A 1123 -27.98 25.44 62.09
N GLU A 1124 -27.99 26.73 62.43
CA GLU A 1124 -28.89 27.29 63.44
C GLU A 1124 -30.35 27.39 62.96
N LEU A 1125 -30.59 27.35 61.64
CA LEU A 1125 -31.93 27.40 61.04
C LEU A 1125 -32.57 26.01 60.85
N VAL A 1126 -31.87 24.93 61.24
CA VAL A 1126 -32.42 23.57 61.24
C VAL A 1126 -33.49 23.45 62.34
N PRO A 1127 -34.76 23.14 62.01
CA PRO A 1127 -35.81 22.99 63.02
C PRO A 1127 -35.48 21.84 64.00
N SER A 1128 -35.76 22.03 65.29
CA SER A 1128 -35.38 21.09 66.37
C SER A 1128 -35.94 19.66 66.20
N GLN A 1129 -37.05 19.49 65.46
CA GLN A 1129 -37.54 18.17 65.06
C GLN A 1129 -36.60 17.38 64.13
N PHE A 1130 -35.52 18.02 63.64
CA PHE A 1130 -34.45 17.44 62.82
C PHE A 1130 -33.06 17.62 63.47
N GLU A 1131 -32.96 17.71 64.80
CA GLU A 1131 -31.68 17.92 65.52
C GLU A 1131 -30.58 16.91 65.10
N SER A 1132 -30.94 15.67 64.80
CA SER A 1132 -30.01 14.62 64.31
C SER A 1132 -29.38 14.91 62.94
N VAL A 1133 -29.98 15.78 62.13
CA VAL A 1133 -29.43 16.23 60.84
C VAL A 1133 -28.36 17.29 61.07
N LYS A 1134 -28.46 18.09 62.15
CA LYS A 1134 -27.55 19.18 62.49
C LYS A 1134 -26.10 18.69 62.69
N ASP A 1135 -25.95 17.56 63.37
CA ASP A 1135 -24.70 16.79 63.47
C ASP A 1135 -24.12 16.44 62.08
N SER A 1136 -24.95 15.98 61.15
CA SER A 1136 -24.52 15.49 59.83
C SER A 1136 -23.98 16.59 58.90
N LEU A 1137 -24.27 17.87 59.22
CA LEU A 1137 -23.74 19.03 58.49
C LEU A 1137 -22.24 19.26 58.75
N PHE A 1138 -21.77 18.96 59.96
CA PHE A 1138 -20.36 19.12 60.35
C PHE A 1138 -19.53 17.85 60.13
N ARG A 1139 -20.14 16.67 60.35
CA ARG A 1139 -19.47 15.36 60.22
C ARG A 1139 -18.79 15.13 58.86
N GLY A 1140 -19.25 15.74 57.77
CA GLY A 1140 -18.58 15.64 56.47
C GLY A 1140 -17.16 16.23 56.47
N LYS A 1141 -17.00 17.43 57.01
CA LYS A 1141 -15.69 18.07 57.20
C LYS A 1141 -14.86 17.36 58.28
N GLU A 1142 -15.48 17.02 59.40
CA GLU A 1142 -14.79 16.38 60.53
C GLU A 1142 -14.26 14.99 60.17
N ALA A 1143 -15.03 14.16 59.46
CA ALA A 1143 -14.55 12.87 58.97
C ALA A 1143 -13.40 13.04 57.97
N ALA A 1144 -13.49 14.00 57.05
CA ALA A 1144 -12.42 14.30 56.10
C ALA A 1144 -11.10 14.68 56.81
N MET A 1145 -11.18 15.55 57.84
CA MET A 1145 -10.01 15.92 58.64
C MET A 1145 -9.51 14.77 59.54
N THR A 1146 -10.39 13.92 60.07
CA THR A 1146 -10.01 12.77 60.91
C THR A 1146 -9.25 11.72 60.11
N ILE A 1147 -9.69 11.43 58.87
CA ILE A 1147 -9.03 10.46 57.99
C ILE A 1147 -7.60 10.92 57.62
N LEU A 1148 -7.39 12.23 57.39
CA LEU A 1148 -6.07 12.75 57.04
C LEU A 1148 -5.05 12.65 58.19
N ASN A 1149 -5.47 12.91 59.42
CA ASN A 1149 -4.59 13.03 60.60
C ASN A 1149 -4.48 11.73 61.42
N GLY A 1150 -5.36 10.76 61.18
CA GLY A 1150 -5.48 9.54 61.96
C GLY A 1150 -6.28 9.74 63.26
N PRO A 1151 -6.61 8.64 63.98
CA PRO A 1151 -7.28 8.72 65.27
C PRO A 1151 -6.32 9.24 66.35
N GLY A 1152 -6.63 10.42 66.91
CA GLY A 1152 -6.02 10.98 68.12
C GLY A 1152 -6.87 10.75 69.36
#